data_AF-A0A3L7SSA8-F1
#
_entry.id   AF-A0A3L7SSA8-F1
#
_cell.length_a   1.000
_cell.length_b   1.000
_cell.length_c   1.000
_cell.angle_alpha   90.00
_cell.angle_beta   90.00
_cell.angle_gamma   90.00
#
_symmetry.space_group_name_H-M   'P 1'
#
loop_
_entity.id
_entity.type
_entity.pdbx_description
1 polymer ?
#
loop_
_entity_poly.entity_id
_entity_poly.type
_entity_poly.pdbx_seq_one_letter_code
_entity_poly.pdbx_strand_id
1 'polypeptide(L)'
;MNGPGGRRDEHALRRGRDSGADPAGPRNFLAPGERRRLFWIVMPAGMLLLALLGWVERTWFPRSGPAAQPQVDTRLESVAGPAPRGDEVLIEREPEPFDAAPDPDLAASLTSLARVRDATMFRDADNDAWFEVWTTLREGGRGGLARSQPRDVSFRELFGQPRSFRGRLVRMKGTLHRAEQLAAPRNDYGIDQYWQCWMEPAGGPASPVVIQCLSLPEGMPTGMNIHESIAVTGYFFKNFAYNAADAIRVAPVIMTLEPSWKPVVTAPRGGLTGPGGVTLVVAASVAAVVGATLLGVIAGRRRFFSLLWCLAVAGAVRGAAAEVGPPDSLESFLTMKEIAAEDRASLAAAGLWTDDKERLLVRVLARLPAPQPLASRWRAAAAPVAPRGEANAIGDRLVLVRGRATFVAPRDLPAEIAKLAGWPRYDVVRLVDERGCVVDVVVPRAPAAWARWRAIDEPAEVVGLPLSTAAGPEPVAAAGETSWPVAPHDLLVASTAVAWHPATMLGRLGVDYGLFDTLVDDRKLEPGDTAAFWAVMAAATRSSPAEIARAAGGKSDVLALIDPAQKWFATHRGEPVVIDGVARRATRIAIDDPARRTAIGGDHYWELEVFADTPTIKVNDRIQDRYPIVCCVAQLPAGMPTGESIGERVRVPGFGFKRYSYPLKDVLVSSSQGDREIKGERISTALVIAPSVEWRRPPSPAGVSDILFAVLAGILGLLVVAFVVGGWARRGNSRQAERRRRDSLPDRLDLPGE
;
A
#
# COMPACT_ATOMS: atom_id res chain seq x y z
N MET A 1 -28.58 70.79 71.08
CA MET A 1 -29.15 69.74 70.21
C MET A 1 -28.05 68.71 69.99
N ASN A 2 -27.79 67.75 70.88
CA ASN A 2 -28.59 67.02 71.87
C ASN A 2 -29.54 65.98 71.24
N GLY A 3 -29.14 64.71 71.39
CA GLY A 3 -29.92 63.51 71.11
C GLY A 3 -29.24 62.29 71.78
N PRO A 4 -29.50 62.03 73.07
CA PRO A 4 -28.97 60.86 73.79
C PRO A 4 -29.77 59.58 73.44
N GLY A 5 -29.35 58.37 73.83
CA GLY A 5 -28.11 58.03 74.53
C GLY A 5 -28.24 56.87 75.52
N GLY A 6 -28.45 55.65 75.00
CA GLY A 6 -28.03 54.38 75.63
C GLY A 6 -28.81 53.80 76.83
N ARG A 7 -28.53 52.50 77.04
CA ARG A 7 -28.68 51.67 78.25
C ARG A 7 -30.04 51.09 78.66
N ARG A 8 -29.96 49.77 78.96
CA ARG A 8 -30.72 48.94 79.91
C ARG A 8 -32.16 48.52 79.55
N ASP A 9 -32.59 47.28 79.85
CA ASP A 9 -31.82 46.06 80.19
C ASP A 9 -32.42 44.82 79.44
N GLU A 10 -32.94 43.67 79.92
CA GLU A 10 -33.17 43.07 81.24
C GLU A 10 -33.30 41.52 81.13
N HIS A 11 -33.77 40.85 82.18
CA HIS A 11 -33.61 39.42 82.48
C HIS A 11 -34.61 38.45 81.83
N ALA A 12 -34.15 37.21 81.57
CA ALA A 12 -34.91 35.98 81.88
C ALA A 12 -33.94 34.82 82.19
N LEU A 13 -34.29 33.93 83.13
CA LEU A 13 -33.37 32.97 83.75
C LEU A 13 -33.71 31.48 83.51
N ARG A 14 -32.63 30.69 83.39
CA ARG A 14 -32.49 29.22 83.49
C ARG A 14 -33.67 28.39 84.01
N ARG A 15 -34.00 27.32 83.26
CA ARG A 15 -34.18 25.91 83.73
C ARG A 15 -34.17 25.00 82.48
N GLY A 16 -33.50 23.85 82.39
CA GLY A 16 -32.52 23.24 83.29
C GLY A 16 -32.97 21.94 83.93
N ARG A 17 -32.82 20.79 83.24
CA ARG A 17 -32.63 19.44 83.81
C ARG A 17 -32.14 18.45 82.72
N ASP A 18 -31.31 17.50 83.16
CA ASP A 18 -30.92 16.16 82.68
C ASP A 18 -31.67 15.57 81.44
N SER A 19 -31.10 14.67 80.63
CA SER A 19 -30.35 13.46 81.03
C SER A 19 -29.75 12.71 79.81
N GLY A 20 -29.08 11.57 80.06
CA GLY A 20 -28.94 10.49 79.08
C GLY A 20 -27.73 10.52 78.15
N ALA A 21 -26.76 9.64 78.41
CA ALA A 21 -25.91 9.10 77.35
C ALA A 21 -26.58 7.82 76.83
N ASP A 22 -26.72 7.69 75.51
CA ASP A 22 -27.38 6.55 74.85
C ASP A 22 -26.45 5.98 73.75
N PRO A 23 -26.55 4.69 73.37
CA PRO A 23 -25.43 3.97 72.77
C PRO A 23 -25.27 4.18 71.25
N ALA A 24 -24.20 3.60 70.70
CA ALA A 24 -23.86 3.68 69.29
C ALA A 24 -24.91 3.00 68.38
N GLY A 25 -25.87 3.79 67.89
CA GLY A 25 -26.78 3.37 66.83
C GLY A 25 -26.05 2.99 65.53
N PRO A 26 -26.70 2.19 64.65
CA PRO A 26 -26.09 1.76 63.39
C PRO A 26 -25.72 2.96 62.51
N ARG A 27 -24.52 2.93 61.92
CA ARG A 27 -24.04 4.03 61.07
C ARG A 27 -24.97 4.27 59.90
N ASN A 28 -25.51 5.48 59.81
CA ASN A 28 -26.40 5.87 58.74
C ASN A 28 -25.58 6.24 57.50
N PHE A 29 -25.17 5.22 56.73
CA PHE A 29 -24.43 5.36 55.47
C PHE A 29 -25.14 6.25 54.42
N LEU A 30 -26.44 6.54 54.61
CA LEU A 30 -27.22 7.44 53.77
C LEU A 30 -27.16 8.91 54.23
N ALA A 31 -26.42 9.24 55.31
CA ALA A 31 -26.17 10.62 55.74
C ALA A 31 -25.28 11.39 54.74
N PRO A 32 -25.50 12.70 54.49
CA PRO A 32 -24.79 13.45 53.45
C PRO A 32 -23.25 13.42 53.57
N GLY A 33 -22.72 13.45 54.80
CA GLY A 33 -21.28 13.37 55.07
C GLY A 33 -20.67 12.00 54.75
N GLU A 34 -21.37 10.90 55.10
CA GLU A 34 -20.87 9.55 54.82
C GLU A 34 -21.01 9.19 53.34
N ARG A 35 -22.10 9.60 52.65
CA ARG A 35 -22.23 9.45 51.19
C ARG A 35 -21.04 10.09 50.45
N ARG A 36 -20.67 11.33 50.83
CA ARG A 36 -19.56 12.05 50.19
C ARG A 36 -18.21 11.34 50.41
N ARG A 37 -18.04 10.67 51.55
CA ARG A 37 -16.84 9.90 51.90
C ARG A 37 -16.78 8.55 51.16
N LEU A 38 -17.89 7.82 51.10
CA LEU A 38 -18.05 6.57 50.34
C LEU A 38 -17.84 6.81 48.84
N PHE A 39 -18.39 7.91 48.30
CA PHE A 39 -18.15 8.32 46.92
C PHE A 39 -16.66 8.44 46.62
N TRP A 40 -15.90 9.25 47.38
CA TRP A 40 -14.46 9.42 47.15
C TRP A 40 -13.60 8.16 47.38
N ILE A 41 -14.12 7.14 48.07
CA ILE A 41 -13.45 5.84 48.24
C ILE A 41 -13.70 4.92 47.03
N VAL A 42 -14.92 4.92 46.47
CA VAL A 42 -15.34 3.96 45.42
C VAL A 42 -15.11 4.51 44.00
N MET A 43 -15.28 5.82 43.80
CA MET A 43 -15.19 6.46 42.48
C MET A 43 -13.84 6.25 41.77
N PRO A 44 -12.66 6.30 42.44
CA PRO A 44 -11.37 6.01 41.81
C PRO A 44 -11.27 4.59 41.25
N ALA A 45 -11.76 3.59 41.98
CA ALA A 45 -11.77 2.19 41.52
C ALA A 45 -12.75 1.99 40.34
N GLY A 46 -13.90 2.66 40.38
CA GLY A 46 -14.86 2.67 39.27
C GLY A 46 -14.30 3.31 37.99
N MET A 47 -13.59 4.43 38.11
CA MET A 47 -12.88 5.04 36.97
C MET A 47 -11.77 4.15 36.42
N LEU A 48 -10.98 3.51 37.29
CA LEU A 48 -9.93 2.58 36.87
C LEU A 48 -10.50 1.40 36.07
N LEU A 49 -11.61 0.81 36.55
CA LEU A 49 -12.30 -0.28 35.88
C LEU A 49 -12.87 0.15 34.51
N LEU A 50 -13.51 1.33 34.43
CA LEU A 50 -14.03 1.86 33.17
C LEU A 50 -12.92 2.19 32.16
N ALA A 51 -11.78 2.72 32.62
CA ALA A 51 -10.62 2.95 31.78
C ALA A 51 -10.04 1.63 31.24
N LEU A 52 -9.99 0.58 32.09
CA LEU A 52 -9.51 -0.75 31.70
C LEU A 52 -10.44 -1.41 30.66
N LEU A 53 -11.76 -1.34 30.86
CA LEU A 53 -12.74 -1.83 29.89
C LEU A 53 -12.68 -1.06 28.55
N GLY A 54 -12.55 0.27 28.59
CA GLY A 54 -12.39 1.08 27.37
C GLY A 54 -11.07 0.82 26.62
N TRP A 55 -10.02 0.39 27.33
CA TRP A 55 -8.76 -0.07 26.73
C TRP A 55 -8.92 -1.47 26.10
N VAL A 56 -9.61 -2.40 26.77
CA VAL A 56 -9.92 -3.73 26.22
C VAL A 56 -10.80 -3.62 24.97
N GLU A 57 -11.85 -2.78 24.98
CA GLU A 57 -12.70 -2.56 23.80
C GLU A 57 -11.87 -2.11 22.59
N ARG A 58 -11.00 -1.11 22.77
CA ARG A 58 -10.14 -0.57 21.70
C ARG A 58 -9.06 -1.53 21.22
N THR A 59 -8.58 -2.45 22.05
CA THR A 59 -7.49 -3.38 21.70
C THR A 59 -7.99 -4.68 21.09
N TRP A 60 -9.21 -5.14 21.42
CA TRP A 60 -9.76 -6.41 20.95
C TRP A 60 -10.88 -6.28 19.90
N PHE A 61 -11.53 -5.12 19.79
CA PHE A 61 -12.63 -4.89 18.83
C PHE A 61 -12.37 -3.67 17.93
N PRO A 62 -11.39 -3.75 17.00
CA PRO A 62 -11.17 -2.69 16.01
C PRO A 62 -12.43 -2.52 15.14
N ARG A 63 -13.07 -1.35 15.24
CA ARG A 63 -14.26 -1.00 14.44
C ARG A 63 -13.86 -0.87 12.96
N SER A 64 -14.21 -1.88 12.15
CA SER A 64 -14.08 -1.81 10.70
C SER A 64 -14.95 -0.68 10.15
N GLY A 65 -14.33 0.28 9.47
CA GLY A 65 -15.07 1.22 8.60
C GLY A 65 -15.67 0.50 7.38
N PRO A 66 -16.58 1.15 6.64
CA PRO A 66 -17.01 0.64 5.34
C PRO A 66 -15.80 0.49 4.41
N ALA A 67 -15.79 -0.58 3.60
CA ALA A 67 -14.65 -0.91 2.76
C ALA A 67 -14.34 0.23 1.76
N ALA A 68 -13.10 0.73 1.78
CA ALA A 68 -12.62 1.69 0.81
C ALA A 68 -12.58 1.07 -0.59
N GLN A 69 -12.86 1.87 -1.62
CA GLN A 69 -12.74 1.42 -3.01
C GLN A 69 -11.26 1.21 -3.39
N PRO A 70 -10.95 0.24 -4.28
CA PRO A 70 -9.58 0.00 -4.71
C PRO A 70 -8.97 1.26 -5.34
N GLN A 71 -7.77 1.59 -4.88
CA GLN A 71 -7.07 2.81 -5.26
C GLN A 71 -6.77 2.79 -6.76
N VAL A 72 -7.04 3.91 -7.44
CA VAL A 72 -6.62 4.11 -8.83
C VAL A 72 -5.16 4.55 -8.79
N ASP A 73 -4.28 3.89 -9.53
CA ASP A 73 -2.91 4.38 -9.63
C ASP A 73 -2.91 5.72 -10.36
N THR A 74 -2.34 6.71 -9.70
CA THR A 74 -2.20 8.09 -10.19
C THR A 74 -0.77 8.43 -10.54
N ARG A 75 0.18 7.50 -10.46
CA ARG A 75 1.58 7.75 -10.82
C ARG A 75 1.69 8.15 -12.29
N LEU A 76 2.46 9.20 -12.55
CA LEU A 76 2.82 9.56 -13.91
C LEU A 76 3.73 8.48 -14.48
N GLU A 77 3.28 7.77 -15.51
CA GLU A 77 4.16 6.91 -16.30
C GLU A 77 5.22 7.79 -16.96
N SER A 78 6.43 7.75 -16.40
CA SER A 78 7.61 8.45 -16.90
C SER A 78 7.84 8.06 -18.36
N VAL A 79 7.68 9.01 -19.29
CA VAL A 79 7.90 8.83 -20.73
C VAL A 79 9.20 8.04 -20.95
N ALA A 80 9.08 6.89 -21.60
CA ALA A 80 10.14 5.89 -21.64
C ALA A 80 11.28 6.30 -22.59
N GLY A 81 12.23 7.07 -22.07
CA GLY A 81 13.46 7.45 -22.76
C GLY A 81 14.61 7.73 -21.80
N PRO A 82 15.87 7.73 -22.27
CA PRO A 82 16.96 8.35 -21.53
C PRO A 82 16.68 9.86 -21.37
N ALA A 83 17.18 10.46 -20.29
CA ALA A 83 17.20 11.92 -20.20
C ALA A 83 18.09 12.49 -21.33
N PRO A 84 17.68 13.59 -22.00
CA PRO A 84 18.47 14.21 -23.06
C PRO A 84 19.85 14.61 -22.55
N ARG A 85 20.88 14.42 -23.39
CA ARG A 85 22.29 14.67 -23.07
C ARG A 85 22.72 16.03 -23.60
N GLY A 86 23.02 16.96 -22.69
CA GLY A 86 23.43 18.32 -23.07
C GLY A 86 22.29 19.04 -23.77
N ASP A 87 22.55 19.52 -24.99
CA ASP A 87 21.64 20.40 -25.75
C ASP A 87 20.58 19.63 -26.58
N GLU A 88 20.37 18.33 -26.31
CA GLU A 88 19.36 17.50 -26.99
C GLU A 88 17.93 18.00 -26.73
N VAL A 89 17.32 18.64 -27.73
CA VAL A 89 15.92 19.06 -27.68
C VAL A 89 15.00 17.85 -27.80
N LEU A 90 14.34 17.48 -26.70
CA LEU A 90 13.30 16.45 -26.69
C LEU A 90 12.05 16.94 -27.43
N ILE A 91 11.93 16.60 -28.71
CA ILE A 91 10.71 16.84 -29.49
C ILE A 91 9.65 15.83 -29.06
N GLU A 92 8.85 16.19 -28.05
CA GLU A 92 7.61 15.47 -27.75
C GLU A 92 6.72 15.46 -28.99
N ARG A 93 6.38 14.26 -29.48
CA ARG A 93 5.41 14.07 -30.58
C ARG A 93 4.16 14.90 -30.29
N GLU A 94 3.77 15.76 -31.23
CA GLU A 94 2.52 16.52 -31.08
C GLU A 94 1.34 15.53 -30.93
N PRO A 95 0.51 15.70 -29.89
CA PRO A 95 -0.62 14.82 -29.67
C PRO A 95 -1.63 14.99 -30.81
N GLU A 96 -2.38 13.93 -31.10
CA GLU A 96 -3.49 13.98 -32.05
C GLU A 96 -4.46 15.13 -31.70
N PRO A 97 -5.01 15.85 -32.71
CA PRO A 97 -5.86 17.02 -32.52
C PRO A 97 -6.99 16.82 -31.49
N PHE A 98 -7.33 17.91 -30.81
CA PHE A 98 -8.47 17.95 -29.91
C PHE A 98 -9.76 18.16 -30.70
N ASP A 99 -10.17 17.13 -31.43
CA ASP A 99 -11.39 17.11 -32.26
C ASP A 99 -12.66 16.98 -31.39
N ALA A 100 -12.90 17.99 -30.55
CA ALA A 100 -14.20 18.20 -29.91
C ALA A 100 -15.11 18.97 -30.88
N ALA A 101 -16.34 18.49 -31.06
CA ALA A 101 -17.37 19.25 -31.76
C ALA A 101 -17.61 20.60 -31.05
N PRO A 102 -17.94 21.69 -31.79
CA PRO A 102 -18.17 23.01 -31.21
C PRO A 102 -19.37 22.97 -30.26
N ASP A 103 -19.05 22.96 -28.97
CA ASP A 103 -20.00 22.87 -27.86
C ASP A 103 -20.04 24.24 -27.16
N PRO A 104 -21.21 24.91 -27.10
CA PRO A 104 -21.31 26.27 -26.58
C PRO A 104 -21.14 26.38 -25.06
N ASP A 105 -21.19 25.27 -24.32
CA ASP A 105 -21.12 25.25 -22.85
C ASP A 105 -19.68 25.05 -22.31
N LEU A 106 -18.66 25.26 -23.15
CA LEU A 106 -17.24 25.19 -22.79
C LEU A 106 -16.72 26.50 -22.18
N ALA A 107 -15.95 26.42 -21.09
CA ALA A 107 -15.38 27.59 -20.41
C ALA A 107 -14.10 28.17 -21.04
N ALA A 108 -13.68 27.68 -22.20
CA ALA A 108 -12.62 28.28 -23.01
C ALA A 108 -12.78 27.85 -24.46
N SER A 109 -12.19 28.62 -25.36
CA SER A 109 -12.14 28.34 -26.79
C SER A 109 -11.49 26.99 -27.08
N LEU A 110 -11.98 26.30 -28.12
CA LEU A 110 -11.40 25.03 -28.57
C LEU A 110 -9.91 25.18 -28.90
N THR A 111 -9.50 26.31 -29.48
CA THR A 111 -8.11 26.64 -29.79
C THR A 111 -7.24 26.59 -28.54
N SER A 112 -7.64 27.25 -27.45
CA SER A 112 -6.88 27.26 -26.20
C SER A 112 -6.96 25.92 -25.46
N LEU A 113 -8.13 25.28 -25.41
CA LEU A 113 -8.31 23.94 -24.80
C LEU A 113 -7.52 22.84 -25.53
N ALA A 114 -7.22 22.99 -26.82
CA ALA A 114 -6.36 22.10 -27.58
C ALA A 114 -4.88 22.21 -27.20
N ARG A 115 -4.40 23.38 -26.74
CA ARG A 115 -3.01 23.58 -26.29
C ARG A 115 -2.73 22.85 -24.98
N VAL A 116 -3.75 22.69 -24.13
CA VAL A 116 -3.65 22.05 -22.81
C VAL A 116 -3.24 20.58 -22.93
N ARG A 117 -2.18 20.17 -22.21
CA ARG A 117 -1.76 18.76 -22.11
C ARG A 117 -2.11 18.21 -20.72
N ASP A 118 -2.75 17.04 -20.68
CA ASP A 118 -2.87 16.23 -19.46
C ASP A 118 -1.49 15.63 -19.10
N ALA A 119 -1.38 15.01 -17.92
CA ALA A 119 -0.20 14.30 -17.44
C ALA A 119 1.09 15.15 -17.34
N THR A 120 0.97 16.47 -17.48
CA THR A 120 2.05 17.46 -17.37
C THR A 120 1.78 18.40 -16.19
N MET A 121 2.83 19.04 -15.66
CA MET A 121 2.68 20.19 -14.76
C MET A 121 1.95 21.34 -15.47
N PHE A 122 1.65 22.43 -14.77
CA PHE A 122 1.21 23.66 -15.44
C PHE A 122 2.35 24.22 -16.29
N ARG A 123 2.06 24.55 -17.55
CA ARG A 123 2.99 25.10 -18.54
C ARG A 123 2.47 26.44 -19.03
N ASP A 124 3.34 27.29 -19.57
CA ASP A 124 2.90 28.57 -20.15
C ASP A 124 1.89 28.39 -21.30
N ALA A 125 1.98 27.28 -22.04
CA ALA A 125 1.02 26.91 -23.08
C ALA A 125 -0.35 26.41 -22.55
N ASP A 126 -0.53 26.28 -21.23
CA ASP A 126 -1.83 26.07 -20.60
C ASP A 126 -2.50 27.41 -20.20
N ASN A 127 -1.76 28.52 -20.16
CA ASN A 127 -2.21 29.79 -19.55
C ASN A 127 -3.43 30.40 -20.25
N ASP A 128 -3.47 30.44 -21.58
CA ASP A 128 -4.57 31.07 -22.34
C ASP A 128 -5.93 30.47 -21.91
N ALA A 129 -6.01 29.14 -21.93
CA ALA A 129 -7.18 28.38 -21.50
C ALA A 129 -7.49 28.58 -20.01
N TRP A 130 -6.47 28.72 -19.16
CA TRP A 130 -6.64 28.94 -17.72
C TRP A 130 -7.28 30.31 -17.44
N PHE A 131 -6.85 31.37 -18.13
CA PHE A 131 -7.42 32.71 -18.01
C PHE A 131 -8.80 32.84 -18.67
N GLU A 132 -9.05 32.15 -19.79
CA GLU A 132 -10.40 32.03 -20.37
C GLU A 132 -11.37 31.37 -19.37
N VAL A 133 -10.99 30.25 -18.74
CA VAL A 133 -11.83 29.58 -17.72
C VAL A 133 -12.10 30.50 -16.52
N TRP A 134 -11.13 31.27 -16.05
CA TRP A 134 -11.38 32.27 -15.01
C TRP A 134 -12.31 33.39 -15.44
N THR A 135 -12.25 33.80 -16.70
CA THR A 135 -13.12 34.84 -17.26
C THR A 135 -14.56 34.35 -17.31
N THR A 136 -14.82 33.17 -17.91
CA THR A 136 -16.16 32.56 -17.92
C THR A 136 -16.70 32.27 -16.51
N LEU A 137 -15.84 31.84 -15.56
CA LEU A 137 -16.23 31.69 -14.16
C LEU A 137 -16.69 33.01 -13.52
N ARG A 138 -15.97 34.12 -13.78
CA ARG A 138 -16.31 35.47 -13.26
C ARG A 138 -17.57 36.02 -13.91
N GLU A 139 -17.75 35.85 -15.22
CA GLU A 139 -18.92 36.33 -15.97
C GLU A 139 -20.20 35.56 -15.60
N GLY A 140 -20.14 34.22 -15.57
CA GLY A 140 -21.30 33.40 -15.18
C GLY A 140 -21.68 33.58 -13.70
N GLY A 141 -20.68 33.78 -12.84
CA GLY A 141 -20.87 34.02 -11.42
C GLY A 141 -21.42 32.81 -10.66
N ARG A 142 -21.43 32.91 -9.32
CA ARG A 142 -21.91 31.81 -8.43
C ARG A 142 -23.36 31.41 -8.71
N GLY A 143 -24.19 32.38 -9.13
CA GLY A 143 -25.58 32.15 -9.54
C GLY A 143 -25.75 31.54 -10.93
N GLY A 144 -24.84 31.79 -11.89
CA GLY A 144 -24.87 31.11 -13.20
C GLY A 144 -24.51 29.64 -13.07
N LEU A 145 -23.40 29.34 -12.40
CA LEU A 145 -22.89 27.96 -12.17
C LEU A 145 -23.88 27.05 -11.41
N ALA A 146 -24.85 27.63 -10.69
CA ALA A 146 -25.92 26.89 -10.01
C ALA A 146 -27.20 26.71 -10.85
N ARG A 147 -27.33 27.43 -11.98
CA ARG A 147 -28.47 27.36 -12.92
C ARG A 147 -28.13 26.53 -14.15
N SER A 148 -26.91 26.63 -14.67
CA SER A 148 -26.36 25.66 -15.62
C SER A 148 -26.37 24.28 -14.98
N GLN A 149 -26.96 23.27 -15.63
CA GLN A 149 -27.15 21.94 -15.05
C GLN A 149 -25.80 21.19 -15.00
N PRO A 150 -25.14 21.06 -13.84
CA PRO A 150 -23.77 20.56 -13.80
C PRO A 150 -23.80 19.04 -13.68
N ARG A 151 -23.02 18.33 -14.50
CA ARG A 151 -22.95 16.87 -14.45
C ARG A 151 -22.26 16.45 -13.15
N ASP A 152 -22.93 15.66 -12.31
CA ASP A 152 -22.26 14.93 -11.23
C ASP A 152 -21.26 13.94 -11.83
N VAL A 153 -20.02 13.97 -11.37
CA VAL A 153 -18.93 13.12 -11.88
C VAL A 153 -18.18 12.41 -10.76
N SER A 154 -17.70 11.21 -11.08
CA SER A 154 -16.78 10.43 -10.26
C SER A 154 -15.31 10.77 -10.56
N PHE A 155 -14.42 10.39 -9.64
CA PHE A 155 -12.97 10.47 -9.88
C PHE A 155 -12.56 9.72 -11.16
N ARG A 156 -13.14 8.53 -11.41
CA ARG A 156 -12.78 7.67 -12.54
C ARG A 156 -13.18 8.26 -13.90
N GLU A 157 -14.26 9.02 -13.96
CA GLU A 157 -14.66 9.75 -15.18
C GLU A 157 -13.64 10.84 -15.53
N LEU A 158 -13.31 11.74 -14.59
CA LEU A 158 -12.33 12.81 -14.85
C LEU A 158 -10.92 12.26 -15.09
N PHE A 159 -10.50 11.28 -14.29
CA PHE A 159 -9.15 10.71 -14.39
C PHE A 159 -8.99 9.85 -15.65
N GLY A 160 -9.98 9.03 -15.99
CA GLY A 160 -9.92 8.10 -17.13
C GLY A 160 -10.34 8.69 -18.48
N GLN A 161 -11.10 9.79 -18.51
CA GLN A 161 -11.63 10.38 -19.75
C GLN A 161 -11.41 11.91 -19.83
N PRO A 162 -10.22 12.46 -19.52
CA PRO A 162 -10.03 13.91 -19.38
C PRO A 162 -10.42 14.70 -20.65
N ARG A 163 -10.11 14.19 -21.85
CA ARG A 163 -10.51 14.81 -23.12
C ARG A 163 -12.03 15.00 -23.24
N SER A 164 -12.84 14.08 -22.69
CA SER A 164 -14.30 14.15 -22.76
C SER A 164 -14.92 15.18 -21.81
N PHE A 165 -14.21 15.53 -20.73
CA PHE A 165 -14.67 16.47 -19.70
C PHE A 165 -13.99 17.84 -19.76
N ARG A 166 -12.90 18.00 -20.52
CA ARG A 166 -12.12 19.23 -20.62
C ARG A 166 -13.00 20.43 -20.99
N GLY A 167 -12.92 21.49 -20.19
CA GLY A 167 -13.68 22.72 -20.36
C GLY A 167 -15.17 22.62 -19.98
N ARG A 168 -15.67 21.44 -19.55
CA ARG A 168 -17.09 21.21 -19.23
C ARG A 168 -17.41 21.44 -17.75
N LEU A 169 -18.62 21.91 -17.48
CA LEU A 169 -19.13 22.14 -16.14
C LEU A 169 -19.47 20.82 -15.43
N VAL A 170 -18.79 20.57 -14.30
CA VAL A 170 -18.91 19.35 -13.51
C VAL A 170 -19.19 19.65 -12.04
N ARG A 171 -19.75 18.67 -11.33
CA ARG A 171 -20.00 18.72 -9.89
C ARG A 171 -19.43 17.49 -9.18
N MET A 172 -18.75 17.72 -8.06
CA MET A 172 -18.18 16.67 -7.22
C MET A 172 -18.34 17.04 -5.73
N LYS A 173 -18.34 16.03 -4.86
CA LYS A 173 -18.32 16.19 -3.39
C LYS A 173 -17.09 15.50 -2.83
N GLY A 174 -16.62 15.94 -1.67
CA GLY A 174 -15.45 15.33 -1.02
C GLY A 174 -15.12 15.91 0.34
N THR A 175 -14.03 15.40 0.91
CA THR A 175 -13.43 15.90 2.15
C THR A 175 -12.19 16.71 1.79
N LEU A 176 -12.13 17.97 2.22
CA LEU A 176 -10.98 18.82 2.06
C LEU A 176 -9.92 18.49 3.11
N HIS A 177 -8.68 18.24 2.66
CA HIS A 177 -7.54 17.93 3.53
C HIS A 177 -6.48 19.05 3.61
N ARG A 178 -6.34 19.88 2.57
CA ARG A 178 -5.39 21.03 2.53
C ARG A 178 -5.94 22.16 1.69
N ALA A 179 -5.74 23.41 2.11
CA ALA A 179 -6.05 24.61 1.36
C ALA A 179 -4.93 25.65 1.54
N GLU A 180 -4.33 26.08 0.45
CA GLU A 180 -3.18 26.99 0.41
C GLU A 180 -3.39 28.11 -0.61
N GLN A 181 -2.77 29.26 -0.40
CA GLN A 181 -2.84 30.40 -1.31
C GLN A 181 -1.56 30.48 -2.14
N LEU A 182 -1.71 30.65 -3.44
CA LEU A 182 -0.62 30.70 -4.43
C LEU A 182 -0.71 32.01 -5.22
N ALA A 183 0.45 32.53 -5.64
CA ALA A 183 0.51 33.62 -6.61
C ALA A 183 0.15 33.10 -8.01
N ALA A 184 -0.60 33.89 -8.78
CA ALA A 184 -0.87 33.61 -10.17
C ALA A 184 0.31 34.00 -11.09
N PRO A 185 0.43 33.43 -12.30
CA PRO A 185 1.30 33.98 -13.34
C PRO A 185 0.90 35.42 -13.68
N ARG A 186 1.85 36.26 -14.13
CA ARG A 186 1.54 37.63 -14.57
C ARG A 186 0.50 37.61 -15.69
N ASN A 187 -0.53 38.46 -15.56
CA ASN A 187 -1.69 38.46 -16.44
C ASN A 187 -2.41 39.80 -16.45
N ASP A 188 -3.10 40.10 -17.55
CA ASP A 188 -3.85 41.35 -17.74
C ASP A 188 -5.29 41.28 -17.18
N TYR A 189 -5.68 40.14 -16.60
CA TYR A 189 -7.03 39.88 -16.07
C TYR A 189 -7.21 40.29 -14.60
N GLY A 190 -6.16 40.79 -13.94
CA GLY A 190 -6.18 41.25 -12.56
C GLY A 190 -6.37 40.12 -11.54
N ILE A 191 -5.81 38.95 -11.82
CA ILE A 191 -5.79 37.80 -10.88
C ILE A 191 -4.38 37.75 -10.28
N ASP A 192 -4.17 38.30 -9.08
CA ASP A 192 -2.85 38.27 -8.43
C ASP A 192 -2.58 36.93 -7.71
N GLN A 193 -3.63 36.32 -7.15
CA GLN A 193 -3.55 35.14 -6.29
C GLN A 193 -4.77 34.23 -6.47
N TYR A 194 -4.60 32.95 -6.16
CA TYR A 194 -5.67 31.96 -6.12
C TYR A 194 -5.42 30.93 -5.01
N TRP A 195 -6.47 30.22 -4.61
CA TRP A 195 -6.41 29.13 -3.64
C TRP A 195 -6.30 27.78 -4.35
N GLN A 196 -5.38 26.94 -3.90
CA GLN A 196 -5.25 25.53 -4.28
C GLN A 196 -5.71 24.65 -3.11
N CYS A 197 -6.73 23.84 -3.36
CA CYS A 197 -7.38 22.98 -2.38
C CYS A 197 -7.27 21.51 -2.79
N TRP A 198 -6.98 20.63 -1.84
CA TRP A 198 -6.76 19.20 -2.06
C TRP A 198 -7.89 18.40 -1.42
N MET A 199 -8.78 17.83 -2.25
CA MET A 199 -10.01 17.18 -1.85
C MET A 199 -9.94 15.67 -2.13
N GLU A 200 -10.32 14.84 -1.15
CA GLU A 200 -10.59 13.42 -1.36
C GLU A 200 -12.04 13.22 -1.86
N PRO A 201 -12.28 12.55 -3.00
CA PRO A 201 -13.59 12.44 -3.61
C PRO A 201 -14.53 11.52 -2.81
N ALA A 202 -15.71 12.02 -2.45
CA ALA A 202 -16.69 11.27 -1.66
C ALA A 202 -17.20 10.04 -2.44
N GLY A 203 -16.93 8.85 -1.91
CA GLY A 203 -17.27 7.59 -2.58
C GLY A 203 -16.39 7.26 -3.80
N GLY A 204 -15.21 7.88 -3.92
CA GLY A 204 -14.16 7.51 -4.85
C GLY A 204 -13.02 6.70 -4.20
N PRO A 205 -11.88 6.54 -4.90
CA PRO A 205 -10.63 6.09 -4.28
C PRO A 205 -10.03 7.18 -3.38
N ALA A 206 -9.15 6.78 -2.46
CA ALA A 206 -8.31 7.69 -1.68
C ALA A 206 -7.16 8.28 -2.55
N SER A 207 -7.55 9.04 -3.59
CA SER A 207 -6.68 9.74 -4.53
C SER A 207 -7.20 11.18 -4.69
N PRO A 208 -6.34 12.22 -4.58
CA PRO A 208 -6.81 13.60 -4.49
C PRO A 208 -7.32 14.15 -5.83
N VAL A 209 -8.31 15.04 -5.72
CA VAL A 209 -8.72 15.99 -6.75
C VAL A 209 -8.27 17.37 -6.31
N VAL A 210 -7.66 18.13 -7.20
CA VAL A 210 -7.22 19.50 -6.93
C VAL A 210 -8.30 20.48 -7.40
N ILE A 211 -8.66 21.37 -6.49
CA ILE A 211 -9.65 22.43 -6.72
C ILE A 211 -8.90 23.75 -6.70
N GLN A 212 -8.92 24.48 -7.80
CA GLN A 212 -8.42 25.85 -7.86
C GLN A 212 -9.60 26.81 -7.72
N CYS A 213 -9.48 27.84 -6.89
CA CYS A 213 -10.53 28.84 -6.69
C CYS A 213 -10.01 30.24 -6.37
N LEU A 214 -10.78 31.27 -6.72
CA LEU A 214 -10.37 32.67 -6.50
C LEU A 214 -10.63 33.12 -5.05
N SER A 215 -11.69 32.57 -4.43
CA SER A 215 -12.05 32.84 -3.03
C SER A 215 -12.31 31.56 -2.25
N LEU A 216 -12.23 31.66 -0.92
CA LEU A 216 -12.80 30.69 0.01
C LEU A 216 -14.00 31.32 0.76
N PRO A 217 -15.02 30.53 1.13
CA PRO A 217 -16.11 30.97 2.01
C PRO A 217 -15.60 31.54 3.33
N GLU A 218 -16.30 32.55 3.84
CA GLU A 218 -15.97 33.20 5.11
C GLU A 218 -15.95 32.20 6.28
N GLY A 219 -14.84 32.18 7.01
CA GLY A 219 -14.61 31.27 8.15
C GLY A 219 -14.18 29.85 7.79
N MET A 220 -14.00 29.52 6.51
CA MET A 220 -13.52 28.19 6.09
C MET A 220 -12.05 27.99 6.50
N PRO A 221 -11.68 26.84 7.12
CA PRO A 221 -10.31 26.60 7.58
C PRO A 221 -9.33 26.47 6.41
N THR A 222 -8.08 26.86 6.69
CA THR A 222 -6.96 26.85 5.74
C THR A 222 -5.73 26.13 6.32
N GLY A 223 -4.73 25.85 5.49
CA GLY A 223 -3.49 25.18 5.88
C GLY A 223 -3.43 23.70 5.45
N MET A 224 -2.55 22.94 6.11
CA MET A 224 -2.09 21.62 5.65
C MET A 224 -2.90 20.42 6.16
N ASN A 225 -3.71 20.61 7.20
CA ASN A 225 -4.49 19.55 7.86
C ASN A 225 -5.92 20.05 8.13
N ILE A 226 -6.82 19.81 7.19
CA ILE A 226 -8.24 20.16 7.23
C ILE A 226 -9.05 18.85 7.24
N HIS A 227 -10.30 18.87 7.70
CA HIS A 227 -11.20 17.72 7.59
C HIS A 227 -12.67 18.16 7.41
N GLU A 228 -12.91 18.99 6.40
CA GLU A 228 -14.22 19.61 6.14
C GLU A 228 -14.89 19.00 4.91
N SER A 229 -16.21 18.78 4.98
CA SER A 229 -16.99 18.29 3.84
C SER A 229 -17.32 19.46 2.90
N ILE A 230 -16.93 19.35 1.63
CA ILE A 230 -17.19 20.36 0.61
C ILE A 230 -17.87 19.77 -0.63
N ALA A 231 -18.61 20.62 -1.34
CA ALA A 231 -19.08 20.34 -2.70
C ALA A 231 -18.51 21.39 -3.66
N VAL A 232 -18.08 20.96 -4.84
CA VAL A 232 -17.52 21.84 -5.87
C VAL A 232 -18.36 21.71 -7.13
N THR A 233 -18.80 22.84 -7.65
CA THR A 233 -19.31 22.98 -9.02
C THR A 233 -18.34 23.88 -9.76
N GLY A 234 -17.82 23.45 -10.90
CA GLY A 234 -16.76 24.16 -11.62
C GLY A 234 -16.37 23.45 -12.91
N TYR A 235 -15.46 24.02 -13.68
CA TYR A 235 -15.03 23.45 -14.95
C TYR A 235 -13.83 22.52 -14.75
N PHE A 236 -13.86 21.32 -15.35
CA PHE A 236 -12.69 20.44 -15.35
C PHE A 236 -11.66 20.94 -16.37
N PHE A 237 -10.41 21.13 -15.93
CA PHE A 237 -9.37 21.77 -16.72
C PHE A 237 -8.41 20.74 -17.36
N LYS A 238 -7.62 20.05 -16.54
CA LYS A 238 -6.70 18.98 -16.95
C LYS A 238 -6.47 17.99 -15.83
N ASN A 239 -5.98 16.81 -16.17
CA ASN A 239 -5.30 15.93 -15.23
C ASN A 239 -3.85 16.44 -15.09
N PHE A 240 -3.53 17.20 -14.05
CA PHE A 240 -2.20 17.82 -13.88
C PHE A 240 -1.24 16.92 -13.11
N ALA A 241 0.04 16.95 -13.49
CA ALA A 241 1.11 16.27 -12.77
C ALA A 241 1.65 17.13 -11.62
N TYR A 242 1.90 16.51 -10.47
CA TYR A 242 2.40 17.14 -9.25
C TYR A 242 3.37 16.23 -8.52
N ASN A 243 4.28 16.82 -7.74
CA ASN A 243 5.21 16.08 -6.89
C ASN A 243 4.47 15.65 -5.60
N ALA A 244 4.13 14.36 -5.49
CA ALA A 244 3.67 13.77 -4.24
C ALA A 244 4.86 13.30 -3.38
N ALA A 245 4.59 12.90 -2.14
CA ALA A 245 5.63 12.45 -1.20
C ALA A 245 6.27 11.08 -1.54
N ASP A 246 5.77 10.38 -2.58
CA ASP A 246 6.31 9.10 -3.07
C ASP A 246 6.74 9.13 -4.55
N ALA A 247 6.03 9.86 -5.41
CA ALA A 247 6.27 9.92 -6.86
C ALA A 247 5.68 11.19 -7.49
N ILE A 248 5.99 11.46 -8.75
CA ILE A 248 5.15 12.35 -9.55
C ILE A 248 3.80 11.63 -9.76
N ARG A 249 2.72 12.27 -9.33
CA ARG A 249 1.36 11.79 -9.47
C ARG A 249 0.53 12.75 -10.30
N VAL A 250 -0.62 12.30 -10.76
CA VAL A 250 -1.55 13.02 -11.61
C VAL A 250 -2.89 13.15 -10.87
N ALA A 251 -3.43 14.37 -10.79
CA ALA A 251 -4.72 14.64 -10.16
C ALA A 251 -5.65 15.40 -11.12
N PRO A 252 -6.96 15.10 -11.13
CA PRO A 252 -7.94 15.94 -11.81
C PRO A 252 -7.97 17.36 -11.23
N VAL A 253 -7.95 18.39 -12.07
CA VAL A 253 -8.10 19.80 -11.67
C VAL A 253 -9.50 20.30 -12.02
N ILE A 254 -10.20 20.85 -11.03
CA ILE A 254 -11.49 21.55 -11.21
C ILE A 254 -11.30 23.02 -10.81
N MET A 255 -11.70 23.94 -11.68
CA MET A 255 -11.64 25.39 -11.45
C MET A 255 -13.04 25.92 -11.08
N THR A 256 -13.15 26.67 -9.99
CA THR A 256 -14.42 27.26 -9.52
C THR A 256 -14.19 28.64 -8.91
N LEU A 257 -15.20 29.50 -8.80
CA LEU A 257 -15.03 30.77 -8.09
C LEU A 257 -14.71 30.55 -6.60
N GLU A 258 -15.49 29.69 -5.94
CA GLU A 258 -15.43 29.47 -4.49
C GLU A 258 -16.19 28.16 -4.16
N PRO A 259 -15.59 27.22 -3.39
CA PRO A 259 -16.24 25.94 -3.06
C PRO A 259 -17.51 26.11 -2.22
N SER A 260 -18.46 25.19 -2.36
CA SER A 260 -19.63 25.13 -1.48
C SER A 260 -19.28 24.34 -0.22
N TRP A 261 -18.76 25.07 0.76
CA TRP A 261 -18.68 24.62 2.16
C TRP A 261 -19.97 25.00 2.89
N LYS A 262 -20.36 24.18 3.86
CA LYS A 262 -21.27 24.57 4.93
C LYS A 262 -20.57 24.18 6.22
N PRO A 263 -20.25 25.12 7.13
CA PRO A 263 -19.64 24.76 8.40
C PRO A 263 -20.46 23.68 9.06
N VAL A 264 -19.81 22.59 9.49
CA VAL A 264 -20.40 21.66 10.44
C VAL A 264 -20.46 22.40 11.76
N VAL A 265 -21.51 23.22 11.93
CA VAL A 265 -21.81 23.96 13.16
C VAL A 265 -22.04 22.92 14.24
N THR A 266 -20.94 22.60 14.91
CA THR A 266 -20.90 21.86 16.16
C THR A 266 -21.35 22.82 17.24
N ALA A 267 -22.61 23.24 17.14
CA ALA A 267 -23.38 23.62 18.30
C ALA A 267 -23.15 22.55 19.37
N PRO A 268 -23.04 22.90 20.66
CA PRO A 268 -22.82 21.96 21.75
C PRO A 268 -24.07 21.08 21.92
N ARG A 269 -24.22 20.10 21.02
CA ARG A 269 -25.18 19.02 21.10
C ARG A 269 -24.81 18.24 22.35
N GLY A 270 -25.63 18.39 23.39
CA GLY A 270 -25.73 17.44 24.49
C GLY A 270 -26.31 16.10 24.02
N GLY A 271 -25.69 15.52 22.98
CA GLY A 271 -26.00 14.20 22.47
C GLY A 271 -25.62 13.17 23.50
N LEU A 272 -26.54 12.26 23.81
CA LEU A 272 -26.39 11.22 24.83
C LEU A 272 -25.51 10.06 24.33
N THR A 273 -24.31 10.39 23.84
CA THR A 273 -23.34 9.48 23.20
C THR A 273 -21.94 9.54 23.81
N GLY A 274 -21.77 10.25 24.93
CA GLY A 274 -20.66 9.97 25.86
C GLY A 274 -20.85 8.61 26.57
N PRO A 275 -19.92 8.19 27.47
CA PRO A 275 -19.97 6.87 28.12
C PRO A 275 -21.25 6.56 28.93
N GLY A 276 -22.08 7.56 29.25
CA GLY A 276 -23.40 7.39 29.85
C GLY A 276 -24.51 6.95 28.89
N GLY A 277 -24.31 7.02 27.57
CA GLY A 277 -25.33 6.69 26.57
C GLY A 277 -25.65 5.19 26.52
N VAL A 278 -24.61 4.36 26.49
CA VAL A 278 -24.76 2.89 26.45
C VAL A 278 -25.37 2.38 27.76
N THR A 279 -24.99 2.94 28.91
CA THR A 279 -25.62 2.59 30.18
C THR A 279 -27.07 3.08 30.28
N LEU A 280 -27.44 4.21 29.66
CA LEU A 280 -28.84 4.64 29.58
C LEU A 280 -29.68 3.69 28.73
N VAL A 281 -29.17 3.25 27.57
CA VAL A 281 -29.86 2.27 26.71
C VAL A 281 -29.99 0.92 27.40
N VAL A 282 -28.92 0.40 28.01
CA VAL A 282 -28.97 -0.89 28.75
C VAL A 282 -29.89 -0.79 29.97
N ALA A 283 -29.86 0.32 30.72
CA ALA A 283 -30.77 0.54 31.85
C ALA A 283 -32.24 0.66 31.38
N ALA A 284 -32.50 1.32 30.25
CA ALA A 284 -33.83 1.38 29.65
C ALA A 284 -34.28 0.00 29.13
N SER A 285 -33.41 -0.81 28.54
CA SER A 285 -33.71 -2.19 28.15
C SER A 285 -34.03 -3.07 29.36
N VAL A 286 -33.25 -2.99 30.44
CA VAL A 286 -33.51 -3.73 31.68
C VAL A 286 -34.81 -3.27 32.34
N ALA A 287 -35.05 -1.95 32.42
CA ALA A 287 -36.30 -1.40 32.93
C ALA A 287 -37.52 -1.78 32.07
N ALA A 288 -37.38 -1.85 30.75
CA ALA A 288 -38.42 -2.30 29.84
C ALA A 288 -38.69 -3.81 29.96
N VAL A 289 -37.65 -4.64 30.11
CA VAL A 289 -37.81 -6.09 30.32
C VAL A 289 -38.43 -6.38 31.69
N VAL A 290 -37.97 -5.71 32.76
CA VAL A 290 -38.56 -5.84 34.11
C VAL A 290 -39.99 -5.29 34.14
N GLY A 291 -40.25 -4.15 33.47
CA GLY A 291 -41.59 -3.61 33.31
C GLY A 291 -42.52 -4.53 32.53
N ALA A 292 -42.04 -5.16 31.46
CA ALA A 292 -42.80 -6.12 30.66
C ALA A 292 -43.08 -7.42 31.42
N THR A 293 -42.18 -7.92 32.25
CA THR A 293 -42.46 -9.10 33.09
C THR A 293 -43.41 -8.77 34.24
N LEU A 294 -43.30 -7.60 34.88
CA LEU A 294 -44.29 -7.13 35.86
C LEU A 294 -45.68 -6.93 35.23
N LEU A 295 -45.77 -6.27 34.08
CA LEU A 295 -47.04 -6.12 33.35
C LEU A 295 -47.59 -7.46 32.87
N GLY A 296 -46.75 -8.39 32.42
CA GLY A 296 -47.15 -9.75 32.01
C GLY A 296 -47.67 -10.62 33.17
N VAL A 297 -47.21 -10.36 34.41
CA VAL A 297 -47.72 -11.02 35.63
C VAL A 297 -49.02 -10.36 36.14
N ILE A 298 -49.21 -9.06 35.91
CA ILE A 298 -50.43 -8.34 36.32
C ILE A 298 -51.57 -8.51 35.29
N ALA A 299 -51.27 -8.55 33.99
CA ALA A 299 -52.25 -8.60 32.89
C ALA A 299 -52.70 -10.04 32.57
N GLY A 300 -53.35 -10.71 33.53
CA GLY A 300 -53.82 -12.08 33.38
C GLY A 300 -54.99 -12.26 32.40
N ARG A 301 -54.73 -12.37 31.07
CA ARG A 301 -55.49 -13.20 30.09
C ARG A 301 -54.98 -13.09 28.63
N ARG A 302 -54.66 -14.26 28.06
CA ARG A 302 -54.87 -14.71 26.65
C ARG A 302 -54.61 -13.74 25.46
N ARG A 303 -53.78 -14.25 24.53
CA ARG A 303 -53.60 -13.86 23.10
C ARG A 303 -52.84 -12.55 22.83
N PHE A 304 -51.54 -12.67 22.60
CA PHE A 304 -50.86 -12.01 21.46
C PHE A 304 -49.56 -12.75 21.12
N PHE A 305 -49.68 -13.78 20.28
CA PHE A 305 -48.58 -14.50 19.64
C PHE A 305 -48.92 -14.60 18.14
N SER A 306 -47.90 -14.65 17.29
CA SER A 306 -47.93 -14.54 15.81
C SER A 306 -48.00 -13.12 15.24
N LEU A 307 -46.84 -12.63 14.77
CA LEU A 307 -46.62 -11.93 13.48
C LEU A 307 -45.21 -11.29 13.45
N LEU A 308 -44.19 -12.09 13.11
CA LEU A 308 -43.23 -11.84 12.02
C LEU A 308 -42.16 -12.96 12.02
N TRP A 309 -42.41 -14.01 11.25
CA TRP A 309 -41.41 -15.00 10.84
C TRP A 309 -41.76 -15.48 9.43
N CYS A 310 -40.74 -15.75 8.62
CA CYS A 310 -40.81 -16.30 7.26
C CYS A 310 -41.58 -15.52 6.17
N LEU A 311 -40.83 -14.94 5.23
CA LEU A 311 -40.92 -15.13 3.76
C LEU A 311 -39.59 -14.57 3.20
N ALA A 312 -38.61 -15.41 2.87
CA ALA A 312 -38.42 -16.06 1.56
C ALA A 312 -38.27 -15.01 0.42
N VAL A 313 -37.09 -14.76 -0.18
CA VAL A 313 -36.15 -15.65 -0.91
C VAL A 313 -36.69 -16.10 -2.28
N ALA A 314 -35.84 -15.92 -3.31
CA ALA A 314 -36.09 -16.04 -4.76
C ALA A 314 -36.92 -14.89 -5.39
N GLY A 315 -36.58 -14.38 -6.58
CA GLY A 315 -35.37 -14.63 -7.38
C GLY A 315 -35.38 -13.96 -8.77
N ALA A 316 -34.18 -13.80 -9.37
CA ALA A 316 -33.94 -13.26 -10.72
C ALA A 316 -34.39 -11.79 -10.97
N VAL A 317 -33.93 -11.05 -11.99
CA VAL A 317 -33.01 -11.37 -13.11
C VAL A 317 -31.79 -10.44 -13.04
N ARG A 318 -30.58 -10.98 -13.29
CA ARG A 318 -29.39 -10.19 -13.56
C ARG A 318 -29.10 -10.24 -15.05
N GLY A 319 -29.28 -9.13 -15.76
CA GLY A 319 -28.91 -9.03 -17.17
C GLY A 319 -27.40 -9.05 -17.32
N ALA A 320 -26.82 -10.21 -17.64
CA ALA A 320 -25.43 -10.29 -18.07
C ALA A 320 -25.36 -9.80 -19.52
N ALA A 321 -24.85 -8.58 -19.73
CA ALA A 321 -24.35 -8.20 -21.04
C ALA A 321 -23.15 -9.10 -21.36
N ALA A 322 -23.24 -9.86 -22.45
CA ALA A 322 -22.14 -10.70 -22.89
C ALA A 322 -21.06 -9.80 -23.52
N GLU A 323 -20.09 -9.37 -22.71
CA GLU A 323 -18.80 -8.97 -23.24
C GLU A 323 -18.22 -10.17 -24.02
N VAL A 324 -17.84 -9.96 -25.28
CA VAL A 324 -17.19 -10.99 -26.09
C VAL A 324 -15.77 -11.15 -25.57
N GLY A 325 -15.61 -12.04 -24.60
CA GLY A 325 -14.32 -12.38 -24.01
C GLY A 325 -13.35 -12.99 -25.03
N PRO A 326 -12.04 -13.00 -24.72
CA PRO A 326 -11.07 -13.75 -25.52
C PRO A 326 -11.43 -15.24 -25.54
N PRO A 327 -11.10 -15.98 -26.63
CA PRO A 327 -11.51 -17.37 -26.81
C PRO A 327 -11.11 -18.27 -25.63
N ASP A 328 -12.07 -19.06 -25.14
CA ASP A 328 -11.91 -19.93 -23.97
C ASP A 328 -10.95 -21.12 -24.19
N SER A 329 -10.70 -21.47 -25.46
CA SER A 329 -9.85 -22.59 -25.89
C SER A 329 -8.59 -22.11 -26.62
N LEU A 330 -7.56 -22.97 -26.62
CA LEU A 330 -6.33 -22.75 -27.38
C LEU A 330 -6.60 -22.78 -28.90
N GLU A 331 -7.42 -23.73 -29.36
CA GLU A 331 -7.77 -23.91 -30.78
C GLU A 331 -8.37 -22.63 -31.35
N SER A 332 -9.41 -22.09 -30.70
CA SER A 332 -10.05 -20.84 -31.14
C SER A 332 -9.13 -19.62 -31.05
N PHE A 333 -8.12 -19.62 -30.15
CA PHE A 333 -7.07 -18.60 -30.17
C PHE A 333 -6.14 -18.76 -31.38
N LEU A 334 -5.69 -19.97 -31.71
CA LEU A 334 -4.82 -20.23 -32.86
C LEU A 334 -5.52 -19.90 -34.19
N THR A 335 -6.81 -20.25 -34.33
CA THR A 335 -7.64 -19.86 -35.49
C THR A 335 -7.81 -18.34 -35.59
N MET A 336 -8.16 -17.65 -34.48
CA MET A 336 -8.25 -16.18 -34.43
C MET A 336 -6.91 -15.49 -34.77
N LYS A 337 -5.78 -16.20 -34.61
CA LYS A 337 -4.44 -15.73 -34.93
C LYS A 337 -3.94 -16.18 -36.32
N GLU A 338 -4.74 -16.87 -37.13
CA GLU A 338 -4.34 -17.43 -38.44
C GLU A 338 -3.00 -18.22 -38.35
N ILE A 339 -2.88 -19.02 -37.30
CA ILE A 339 -1.76 -19.94 -37.03
C ILE A 339 -2.26 -21.32 -36.55
N ALA A 340 -3.51 -21.69 -36.87
CA ALA A 340 -4.07 -23.01 -36.63
C ALA A 340 -3.37 -24.09 -37.48
N ALA A 341 -3.71 -25.37 -37.27
CA ALA A 341 -3.02 -26.50 -37.90
C ALA A 341 -3.08 -26.43 -39.44
N GLU A 342 -4.20 -25.95 -39.98
CA GLU A 342 -4.42 -25.70 -41.40
C GLU A 342 -3.55 -24.54 -41.92
N ASP A 343 -3.52 -23.40 -41.22
CA ASP A 343 -2.71 -22.22 -41.57
C ASP A 343 -1.21 -22.54 -41.65
N ARG A 344 -0.73 -23.45 -40.78
CA ARG A 344 0.69 -23.84 -40.68
C ARG A 344 1.05 -25.16 -41.38
N ALA A 345 0.12 -25.78 -42.11
CA ALA A 345 0.29 -27.13 -42.67
C ALA A 345 1.54 -27.26 -43.59
N SER A 346 1.94 -26.20 -44.28
CA SER A 346 3.14 -26.21 -45.14
C SER A 346 4.47 -26.25 -44.37
N LEU A 347 4.50 -26.00 -43.04
CA LEU A 347 5.68 -26.24 -42.21
C LEU A 347 5.92 -27.75 -41.99
N ALA A 348 4.83 -28.52 -41.85
CA ALA A 348 4.86 -29.98 -41.69
C ALA A 348 5.16 -30.71 -43.01
N ALA A 349 4.96 -30.05 -44.17
CA ALA A 349 5.21 -30.63 -45.48
C ALA A 349 6.71 -30.96 -45.69
N ALA A 350 6.99 -32.20 -46.09
CA ALA A 350 8.33 -32.68 -46.37
C ALA A 350 9.01 -31.89 -47.51
N GLY A 351 10.34 -31.76 -47.44
CA GLY A 351 11.14 -30.97 -48.37
C GLY A 351 11.87 -29.81 -47.69
N LEU A 352 12.75 -29.16 -48.45
CA LEU A 352 13.68 -28.13 -47.97
C LEU A 352 13.02 -26.99 -47.19
N TRP A 353 13.82 -26.29 -46.38
CA TRP A 353 13.40 -25.08 -45.68
C TRP A 353 13.51 -23.87 -46.62
N THR A 354 12.37 -23.29 -47.01
CA THR A 354 12.26 -22.18 -47.98
C THR A 354 11.86 -20.88 -47.31
N ASP A 355 12.05 -19.74 -48.01
CA ASP A 355 11.65 -18.42 -47.53
C ASP A 355 10.15 -18.31 -47.16
N ASP A 356 9.28 -19.11 -47.78
CA ASP A 356 7.85 -19.14 -47.41
C ASP A 356 7.59 -19.96 -46.14
N LYS A 357 8.35 -21.03 -45.87
CA LYS A 357 8.36 -21.67 -44.54
C LYS A 357 8.94 -20.72 -43.48
N GLU A 358 9.96 -19.94 -43.83
CA GLU A 358 10.57 -18.92 -42.97
C GLU A 358 9.57 -17.80 -42.61
N ARG A 359 8.89 -17.21 -43.62
CA ARG A 359 7.81 -16.22 -43.44
C ARG A 359 6.69 -16.74 -42.53
N LEU A 360 6.32 -18.02 -42.68
CA LEU A 360 5.26 -18.65 -41.91
C LEU A 360 5.68 -18.99 -40.47
N LEU A 361 6.92 -19.45 -40.25
CA LEU A 361 7.50 -19.60 -38.92
C LEU A 361 7.56 -18.25 -38.18
N VAL A 362 8.01 -17.20 -38.85
CA VAL A 362 8.03 -15.83 -38.29
C VAL A 362 6.62 -15.35 -37.92
N ARG A 363 5.60 -15.64 -38.75
CA ARG A 363 4.19 -15.39 -38.41
C ARG A 363 3.77 -16.12 -37.13
N VAL A 364 4.14 -17.39 -36.98
CA VAL A 364 3.85 -18.16 -35.75
C VAL A 364 4.52 -17.52 -34.53
N LEU A 365 5.83 -17.24 -34.58
CA LEU A 365 6.56 -16.60 -33.48
C LEU A 365 5.96 -15.24 -33.09
N ALA A 366 5.51 -14.44 -34.07
CA ALA A 366 4.90 -13.14 -33.84
C ALA A 366 3.50 -13.20 -33.20
N ARG A 367 2.75 -14.29 -33.41
CA ARG A 367 1.32 -14.38 -33.03
C ARG A 367 1.03 -15.39 -31.90
N LEU A 368 1.96 -16.28 -31.59
CA LEU A 368 1.91 -17.21 -30.46
C LEU A 368 1.84 -16.54 -29.06
N PRO A 369 2.42 -15.34 -28.79
CA PRO A 369 2.30 -14.68 -27.50
C PRO A 369 0.85 -14.40 -27.08
N ALA A 370 0.50 -14.84 -25.88
CA ALA A 370 -0.85 -14.77 -25.33
C ALA A 370 -0.88 -14.13 -23.93
N PRO A 371 -2.02 -13.56 -23.49
CA PRO A 371 -2.17 -13.02 -22.13
C PRO A 371 -1.85 -14.07 -21.06
N GLN A 372 -1.10 -13.66 -20.03
CA GLN A 372 -0.58 -14.56 -18.99
C GLN A 372 -1.62 -15.52 -18.37
N PRO A 373 -2.89 -15.13 -18.08
CA PRO A 373 -3.90 -16.07 -17.55
C PRO A 373 -4.24 -17.21 -18.52
N LEU A 374 -4.25 -16.95 -19.83
CA LEU A 374 -4.48 -17.98 -20.86
C LEU A 374 -3.22 -18.83 -21.08
N ALA A 375 -2.06 -18.18 -21.21
CA ALA A 375 -0.78 -18.87 -21.35
C ALA A 375 -0.51 -19.84 -20.18
N SER A 376 -0.86 -19.44 -18.95
CA SER A 376 -0.74 -20.28 -17.74
C SER A 376 -1.68 -21.49 -17.78
N ARG A 377 -2.95 -21.29 -18.18
CA ARG A 377 -3.94 -22.37 -18.36
C ARG A 377 -3.47 -23.37 -19.42
N TRP A 378 -2.98 -22.90 -20.56
CA TRP A 378 -2.53 -23.77 -21.65
C TRP A 378 -1.19 -24.46 -21.34
N ARG A 379 -0.29 -23.81 -20.57
CA ARG A 379 0.95 -24.46 -20.08
C ARG A 379 0.63 -25.63 -19.15
N ALA A 380 -0.36 -25.47 -18.27
CA ALA A 380 -0.82 -26.54 -17.37
C ALA A 380 -1.56 -27.68 -18.10
N ALA A 381 -2.04 -27.45 -19.32
CA ALA A 381 -2.71 -28.45 -20.16
C ALA A 381 -1.82 -29.01 -21.29
N ALA A 382 -0.55 -28.61 -21.35
CA ALA A 382 0.39 -29.09 -22.36
C ALA A 382 0.73 -30.57 -22.15
N ALA A 383 0.76 -31.34 -23.23
CA ALA A 383 1.03 -32.78 -23.17
C ALA A 383 2.51 -33.07 -23.43
N PRO A 384 3.13 -34.04 -22.74
CA PRO A 384 4.52 -34.41 -23.03
C PRO A 384 4.68 -34.89 -24.48
N VAL A 385 5.82 -34.60 -25.12
CA VAL A 385 6.17 -35.13 -26.45
C VAL A 385 6.20 -36.66 -26.48
N ALA A 386 6.19 -37.29 -27.66
CA ALA A 386 6.36 -38.73 -27.79
C ALA A 386 7.79 -39.17 -27.36
N PRO A 387 7.99 -40.41 -26.88
CA PRO A 387 9.31 -41.02 -26.71
C PRO A 387 10.10 -41.06 -28.03
N ARG A 388 11.43 -41.21 -27.95
CA ARG A 388 12.26 -41.29 -29.16
C ARG A 388 11.86 -42.47 -30.05
N GLY A 389 11.61 -42.20 -31.34
CA GLY A 389 11.19 -43.20 -32.31
C GLY A 389 9.67 -43.41 -32.42
N GLU A 390 8.88 -42.78 -31.54
CA GLU A 390 7.42 -42.68 -31.70
C GLU A 390 7.03 -41.39 -32.43
N ALA A 391 5.90 -41.43 -33.15
CA ALA A 391 5.46 -40.30 -33.98
C ALA A 391 4.83 -39.18 -33.14
N ASN A 392 5.42 -37.99 -33.17
CA ASN A 392 4.82 -36.78 -32.61
C ASN A 392 3.69 -36.25 -33.51
N ALA A 393 2.51 -36.02 -32.93
CA ALA A 393 1.38 -35.45 -33.65
C ALA A 393 1.50 -33.92 -33.80
N ILE A 394 1.44 -33.43 -35.04
CA ILE A 394 1.31 -32.00 -35.34
C ILE A 394 -0.17 -31.61 -35.30
N GLY A 395 -0.53 -30.66 -34.44
CA GLY A 395 -1.91 -30.22 -34.24
C GLY A 395 -2.03 -29.07 -33.23
N ASP A 396 -3.24 -28.58 -32.99
CA ASP A 396 -3.52 -27.34 -32.22
C ASP A 396 -3.51 -27.53 -30.69
N ARG A 397 -2.49 -28.24 -30.20
CA ARG A 397 -2.24 -28.49 -28.79
C ARG A 397 -0.77 -28.23 -28.47
N LEU A 398 -0.51 -27.51 -27.37
CA LEU A 398 0.86 -27.30 -26.91
C LEU A 398 1.48 -28.60 -26.42
N VAL A 399 2.76 -28.80 -26.76
CA VAL A 399 3.59 -29.88 -26.23
C VAL A 399 4.51 -29.36 -25.12
N LEU A 400 4.76 -30.21 -24.14
CA LEU A 400 5.76 -30.06 -23.09
C LEU A 400 7.00 -30.89 -23.44
N VAL A 401 8.15 -30.23 -23.46
CA VAL A 401 9.48 -30.84 -23.53
C VAL A 401 10.17 -30.54 -22.22
N ARG A 402 10.66 -31.56 -21.53
CA ARG A 402 11.49 -31.39 -20.33
C ARG A 402 12.72 -32.24 -20.45
N GLY A 403 13.89 -31.66 -20.20
CA GLY A 403 15.16 -32.36 -20.33
C GLY A 403 16.33 -31.39 -20.30
N ARG A 404 17.21 -31.48 -21.30
CA ARG A 404 18.45 -30.68 -21.35
C ARG A 404 18.62 -30.01 -22.71
N ALA A 405 18.90 -28.72 -22.72
CA ALA A 405 19.37 -28.00 -23.90
C ALA A 405 20.83 -28.38 -24.15
N THR A 406 21.13 -28.85 -25.37
CA THR A 406 22.44 -29.38 -25.76
C THR A 406 23.21 -28.48 -26.71
N PHE A 407 22.52 -27.58 -27.42
CA PHE A 407 23.13 -26.63 -28.35
C PHE A 407 22.20 -25.43 -28.56
N VAL A 408 22.75 -24.24 -28.81
CA VAL A 408 21.99 -23.05 -29.22
C VAL A 408 22.76 -22.24 -30.26
N ALA A 409 22.06 -21.74 -31.27
CA ALA A 409 22.63 -20.87 -32.28
C ALA A 409 21.59 -19.86 -32.83
N PRO A 410 22.01 -18.62 -33.15
CA PRO A 410 21.14 -17.65 -33.80
C PRO A 410 20.99 -17.98 -35.29
N ARG A 411 19.81 -17.70 -35.85
CA ARG A 411 19.56 -17.66 -37.29
C ARG A 411 19.09 -16.26 -37.66
N ASP A 412 19.93 -15.53 -38.39
CA ASP A 412 19.55 -14.25 -38.99
C ASP A 412 18.52 -14.47 -40.11
N LEU A 413 17.54 -13.56 -40.19
CA LEU A 413 16.45 -13.58 -41.15
C LEU A 413 16.85 -12.91 -42.48
N PRO A 414 16.37 -13.40 -43.63
CA PRO A 414 16.45 -12.67 -44.90
C PRO A 414 15.90 -11.24 -44.75
N ALA A 415 16.56 -10.25 -45.37
CA ALA A 415 16.35 -8.83 -45.06
C ALA A 415 14.90 -8.35 -45.22
N GLU A 416 14.14 -8.88 -46.18
CA GLU A 416 12.70 -8.60 -46.32
C GLU A 416 11.89 -9.11 -45.12
N ILE A 417 12.16 -10.35 -44.69
CA ILE A 417 11.46 -11.02 -43.59
C ILE A 417 11.81 -10.33 -42.27
N ALA A 418 13.09 -9.99 -42.05
CA ALA A 418 13.54 -9.21 -40.91
C ALA A 418 12.81 -7.85 -40.80
N LYS A 419 12.66 -7.15 -41.93
CA LYS A 419 11.96 -5.85 -42.01
C LYS A 419 10.45 -5.98 -41.71
N LEU A 420 9.81 -7.07 -42.14
CA LEU A 420 8.40 -7.35 -41.85
C LEU A 420 8.17 -7.83 -40.41
N ALA A 421 9.13 -8.55 -39.83
CA ALA A 421 9.09 -9.04 -38.45
C ALA A 421 9.33 -7.92 -37.42
N GLY A 422 10.21 -6.96 -37.73
CA GLY A 422 10.70 -5.97 -36.78
C GLY A 422 11.88 -6.47 -35.91
N TRP A 423 12.41 -7.66 -36.17
CA TRP A 423 13.62 -8.20 -35.56
C TRP A 423 14.52 -8.90 -36.59
N PRO A 424 15.86 -8.86 -36.43
CA PRO A 424 16.79 -9.38 -37.43
C PRO A 424 17.03 -10.89 -37.37
N ARG A 425 16.69 -11.56 -36.26
CA ARG A 425 17.02 -12.98 -36.00
C ARG A 425 16.10 -13.61 -34.96
N TYR A 426 16.20 -14.92 -34.84
CA TYR A 426 15.73 -15.71 -33.69
C TYR A 426 16.84 -16.70 -33.24
N ASP A 427 16.68 -17.33 -32.08
CA ASP A 427 17.55 -18.43 -31.63
C ASP A 427 16.87 -19.78 -31.91
N VAL A 428 17.64 -20.76 -32.40
CA VAL A 428 17.24 -22.18 -32.42
C VAL A 428 18.00 -22.89 -31.30
N VAL A 429 17.26 -23.58 -30.44
CA VAL A 429 17.80 -24.37 -29.32
C VAL A 429 17.48 -25.83 -29.57
N ARG A 430 18.50 -26.69 -29.54
CA ARG A 430 18.30 -28.14 -29.53
C ARG A 430 18.17 -28.63 -28.10
N LEU A 431 17.06 -29.30 -27.81
CA LEU A 431 16.80 -30.01 -26.56
C LEU A 431 16.80 -31.52 -26.78
N VAL A 432 17.15 -32.26 -25.74
CA VAL A 432 16.86 -33.69 -25.62
C VAL A 432 15.93 -33.86 -24.42
N ASP A 433 14.74 -34.40 -24.65
CA ASP A 433 13.74 -34.72 -23.62
C ASP A 433 14.24 -35.82 -22.68
N GLU A 434 13.69 -35.91 -21.47
CA GLU A 434 13.93 -36.99 -20.50
C GLU A 434 13.72 -38.40 -21.10
N ARG A 435 12.92 -38.54 -22.17
CA ARG A 435 12.68 -39.80 -22.91
C ARG A 435 13.45 -39.88 -24.24
N GLY A 436 14.53 -39.12 -24.37
CA GLY A 436 15.51 -39.17 -25.46
C GLY A 436 15.07 -38.55 -26.79
N CYS A 437 13.85 -38.01 -26.86
CA CYS A 437 13.31 -37.31 -28.04
C CYS A 437 14.13 -36.03 -28.29
N VAL A 438 14.67 -35.88 -29.50
CA VAL A 438 15.44 -34.70 -29.93
C VAL A 438 14.48 -33.67 -30.46
N VAL A 439 14.43 -32.48 -29.84
CA VAL A 439 13.50 -31.41 -30.24
C VAL A 439 14.29 -30.16 -30.60
N ASP A 440 14.11 -29.66 -31.82
CA ASP A 440 14.56 -28.32 -32.19
C ASP A 440 13.47 -27.31 -31.84
N VAL A 441 13.81 -26.33 -31.01
CA VAL A 441 12.90 -25.33 -30.49
C VAL A 441 13.32 -23.96 -31.02
N VAL A 442 12.42 -23.31 -31.74
CA VAL A 442 12.59 -21.94 -32.21
C VAL A 442 11.98 -20.97 -31.21
N VAL A 443 12.77 -19.99 -30.77
CA VAL A 443 12.34 -18.93 -29.85
C VAL A 443 12.86 -17.56 -30.30
N PRO A 444 12.15 -16.44 -30.02
CA PRO A 444 12.63 -15.09 -30.33
C PRO A 444 13.99 -14.76 -29.70
N ARG A 445 14.29 -15.37 -28.55
CA ARG A 445 15.59 -15.33 -27.86
C ARG A 445 15.72 -16.50 -26.88
N ALA A 446 16.88 -17.12 -26.81
CA ALA A 446 17.25 -18.09 -25.78
C ALA A 446 18.02 -17.39 -24.63
N PRO A 447 18.08 -17.97 -23.41
CA PRO A 447 18.74 -17.37 -22.24
C PRO A 447 20.14 -16.80 -22.55
N ALA A 448 20.39 -15.53 -22.20
CA ALA A 448 21.56 -14.79 -22.66
C ALA A 448 22.90 -15.38 -22.14
N ALA A 449 22.87 -16.06 -21.00
CA ALA A 449 24.03 -16.73 -20.42
C ALA A 449 24.51 -17.98 -21.20
N TRP A 450 23.67 -18.57 -22.05
CA TRP A 450 24.04 -19.77 -22.81
C TRP A 450 25.03 -19.46 -23.93
N ALA A 451 26.08 -20.29 -24.04
CA ALA A 451 27.08 -20.18 -25.09
C ALA A 451 26.51 -20.55 -26.47
N ARG A 452 26.49 -19.58 -27.39
CA ARG A 452 26.11 -19.82 -28.80
C ARG A 452 27.21 -20.59 -29.53
N TRP A 453 26.82 -21.40 -30.51
CA TRP A 453 27.72 -22.21 -31.36
C TRP A 453 28.67 -23.14 -30.62
N ARG A 454 28.21 -23.65 -29.47
CA ARG A 454 28.94 -24.60 -28.61
C ARG A 454 27.95 -25.60 -28.02
N ALA A 455 28.48 -26.78 -27.69
CA ALA A 455 27.75 -27.71 -26.84
C ALA A 455 27.52 -27.06 -25.46
N ILE A 456 26.28 -27.16 -24.99
CA ILE A 456 25.85 -26.84 -23.62
C ILE A 456 25.24 -28.10 -23.00
N ASP A 457 24.99 -28.10 -21.69
CA ASP A 457 24.31 -29.22 -21.01
C ASP A 457 23.40 -28.68 -19.91
N GLU A 458 22.40 -27.89 -20.30
CA GLU A 458 21.64 -27.05 -19.38
C GLU A 458 20.22 -27.58 -19.16
N PRO A 459 19.76 -27.82 -17.92
CA PRO A 459 18.39 -28.26 -17.64
C PRO A 459 17.37 -27.23 -18.12
N ALA A 460 16.44 -27.67 -18.98
CA ALA A 460 15.52 -26.80 -19.70
C ALA A 460 14.11 -27.38 -19.80
N GLU A 461 13.11 -26.50 -19.75
CA GLU A 461 11.70 -26.81 -20.02
C GLU A 461 11.14 -25.89 -21.11
N VAL A 462 10.46 -26.49 -22.08
CA VAL A 462 9.75 -25.76 -23.15
C VAL A 462 8.30 -26.20 -23.14
N VAL A 463 7.40 -25.23 -23.24
CA VAL A 463 6.05 -25.48 -23.74
C VAL A 463 5.85 -24.67 -25.01
N GLY A 464 5.38 -25.31 -26.07
CA GLY A 464 5.29 -24.69 -27.40
C GLY A 464 4.37 -25.42 -28.37
N LEU A 465 4.18 -24.82 -29.54
CA LEU A 465 3.31 -25.33 -30.60
C LEU A 465 4.13 -26.25 -31.53
N PRO A 466 3.73 -27.51 -31.75
CA PRO A 466 4.42 -28.41 -32.69
C PRO A 466 4.19 -27.95 -34.14
N LEU A 467 5.25 -27.97 -34.95
CA LEU A 467 5.27 -27.42 -36.32
C LEU A 467 5.56 -28.47 -37.40
N SER A 468 6.54 -29.36 -37.18
CA SER A 468 7.01 -30.32 -38.19
C SER A 468 7.75 -31.49 -37.53
N THR A 469 7.76 -32.64 -38.19
CA THR A 469 8.65 -33.78 -37.86
C THR A 469 9.58 -34.14 -39.03
N ALA A 470 9.63 -33.30 -40.07
CA ALA A 470 10.28 -33.61 -41.34
C ALA A 470 11.47 -32.69 -41.69
N ALA A 471 11.38 -31.39 -41.37
CA ALA A 471 12.43 -30.41 -41.62
C ALA A 471 12.25 -29.17 -40.73
N GLY A 472 13.34 -28.46 -40.44
CA GLY A 472 13.35 -27.23 -39.67
C GLY A 472 14.39 -26.22 -40.16
N PRO A 473 14.43 -25.02 -39.55
CA PRO A 473 15.39 -23.99 -39.86
C PRO A 473 16.77 -24.33 -39.27
N GLU A 474 17.77 -24.58 -40.12
CA GLU A 474 19.15 -24.81 -39.66
C GLU A 474 19.91 -23.48 -39.54
N PRO A 475 20.50 -23.16 -38.38
CA PRO A 475 21.44 -22.03 -38.23
C PRO A 475 22.71 -22.24 -39.08
N VAL A 476 23.14 -21.20 -39.80
CA VAL A 476 24.37 -21.22 -40.60
C VAL A 476 25.53 -20.64 -39.80
N ALA A 477 26.52 -21.47 -39.48
CA ALA A 477 27.70 -21.09 -38.70
C ALA A 477 28.68 -20.22 -39.51
N ALA A 478 29.29 -19.23 -38.87
CA ALA A 478 30.38 -18.45 -39.45
C ALA A 478 31.71 -19.23 -39.45
N ALA A 479 32.71 -18.72 -40.20
CA ALA A 479 34.02 -19.34 -40.26
C ALA A 479 34.72 -19.36 -38.88
N GLY A 480 34.90 -20.56 -38.31
CA GLY A 480 35.48 -20.78 -36.98
C GLY A 480 34.47 -21.09 -35.88
N GLU A 481 33.16 -21.07 -36.17
CA GLU A 481 32.11 -21.51 -35.25
C GLU A 481 31.83 -23.03 -35.39
N THR A 482 31.25 -23.65 -34.35
CA THR A 482 30.84 -25.06 -34.43
C THR A 482 29.58 -25.16 -35.29
N SER A 483 29.58 -26.03 -36.31
CA SER A 483 28.39 -26.28 -37.14
C SER A 483 27.19 -26.75 -36.32
N TRP A 484 25.98 -26.44 -36.80
CA TRP A 484 24.75 -26.99 -36.21
C TRP A 484 24.80 -28.54 -36.17
N PRO A 485 24.28 -29.22 -35.12
CA PRO A 485 24.46 -30.66 -34.99
C PRO A 485 23.69 -31.46 -36.06
N VAL A 486 24.42 -32.23 -36.88
CA VAL A 486 23.93 -32.91 -38.10
C VAL A 486 22.88 -34.02 -37.85
N ALA A 487 22.67 -34.44 -36.60
CA ALA A 487 21.58 -35.37 -36.29
C ALA A 487 20.20 -34.72 -36.57
N PRO A 488 19.21 -35.46 -37.10
CA PRO A 488 17.85 -34.93 -37.24
C PRO A 488 17.19 -34.73 -35.87
N HIS A 489 16.21 -33.83 -35.80
CA HIS A 489 15.25 -33.76 -34.71
C HIS A 489 14.10 -34.74 -34.95
N ASP A 490 13.50 -35.24 -33.87
CA ASP A 490 12.24 -35.99 -33.89
C ASP A 490 11.01 -35.05 -33.95
N LEU A 491 11.19 -33.76 -33.58
CA LEU A 491 10.14 -32.72 -33.60
C LEU A 491 10.73 -31.30 -33.71
N LEU A 492 10.05 -30.41 -34.44
CA LEU A 492 10.23 -28.96 -34.47
C LEU A 492 9.09 -28.27 -33.69
N VAL A 493 9.44 -27.36 -32.77
CA VAL A 493 8.50 -26.62 -31.92
C VAL A 493 8.77 -25.11 -31.99
N ALA A 494 7.72 -24.28 -32.07
CA ALA A 494 7.82 -22.85 -31.77
C ALA A 494 7.39 -22.57 -30.32
N SER A 495 8.16 -21.75 -29.61
CA SER A 495 7.79 -21.25 -28.28
C SER A 495 8.11 -19.76 -28.14
N THR A 496 7.58 -19.13 -27.10
CA THR A 496 7.88 -17.73 -26.74
C THR A 496 9.17 -17.59 -25.94
N ALA A 497 9.59 -18.65 -25.22
CA ALA A 497 10.84 -18.70 -24.45
C ALA A 497 11.24 -20.17 -24.15
N VAL A 498 12.53 -20.41 -23.89
CA VAL A 498 13.01 -21.65 -23.26
C VAL A 498 13.27 -21.36 -21.78
N ALA A 499 12.62 -22.09 -20.88
CA ALA A 499 12.83 -21.91 -19.45
C ALA A 499 14.10 -22.64 -19.00
N TRP A 500 14.99 -21.95 -18.30
CA TRP A 500 16.28 -22.48 -17.86
C TRP A 500 16.33 -22.60 -16.33
N HIS A 501 16.65 -23.80 -15.84
CA HIS A 501 16.56 -24.16 -14.42
C HIS A 501 17.91 -24.66 -13.87
N PRO A 502 18.97 -23.82 -13.87
CA PRO A 502 20.33 -24.24 -13.52
C PRO A 502 20.42 -24.82 -12.11
N ALA A 503 21.50 -25.54 -11.81
CA ALA A 503 21.65 -26.33 -10.58
C ALA A 503 21.74 -25.52 -9.25
N THR A 504 21.42 -24.22 -9.28
CA THR A 504 21.33 -23.30 -8.12
C THR A 504 20.13 -23.63 -7.22
N MET A 505 20.00 -22.93 -6.09
CA MET A 505 18.82 -23.08 -5.22
C MET A 505 17.53 -22.61 -5.91
N LEU A 506 17.53 -21.47 -6.60
CA LEU A 506 16.34 -20.98 -7.30
C LEU A 506 15.96 -21.81 -8.53
N GLY A 507 16.94 -22.30 -9.30
CA GLY A 507 16.64 -23.16 -10.45
C GLY A 507 15.99 -24.48 -10.02
N ARG A 508 16.47 -25.09 -8.92
CA ARG A 508 15.82 -26.25 -8.28
C ARG A 508 14.42 -25.96 -7.72
N LEU A 509 14.16 -24.72 -7.33
CA LEU A 509 12.82 -24.25 -6.92
C LEU A 509 11.91 -23.94 -8.13
N GLY A 510 12.38 -24.12 -9.36
CA GLY A 510 11.61 -23.92 -10.60
C GLY A 510 11.60 -22.48 -11.11
N VAL A 511 12.54 -21.62 -10.70
CA VAL A 511 12.70 -20.29 -11.32
C VAL A 511 13.36 -20.45 -12.69
N ASP A 512 12.76 -19.85 -13.70
CA ASP A 512 13.36 -19.67 -15.02
C ASP A 512 14.38 -18.53 -14.97
N TYR A 513 15.65 -18.85 -15.16
CA TYR A 513 16.73 -17.88 -15.21
C TYR A 513 16.74 -17.03 -16.49
N GLY A 514 16.04 -17.44 -17.55
CA GLY A 514 15.83 -16.59 -18.74
C GLY A 514 15.02 -15.32 -18.42
N LEU A 515 14.22 -15.33 -17.35
CA LEU A 515 13.53 -14.14 -16.85
C LEU A 515 14.49 -13.07 -16.30
N PHE A 516 15.76 -13.41 -16.01
CA PHE A 516 16.75 -12.45 -15.56
C PHE A 516 17.36 -11.61 -16.69
N ASP A 517 17.19 -12.01 -17.95
CA ASP A 517 17.69 -11.29 -19.13
C ASP A 517 17.02 -9.91 -19.33
N THR A 518 15.88 -9.66 -18.69
CA THR A 518 15.17 -8.36 -18.73
C THR A 518 15.59 -7.40 -17.61
N LEU A 519 16.34 -7.86 -16.60
CA LEU A 519 16.64 -7.08 -15.40
C LEU A 519 17.74 -6.05 -15.64
N VAL A 520 17.37 -4.77 -15.60
CA VAL A 520 18.31 -3.64 -15.70
C VAL A 520 18.61 -3.08 -14.31
N ASP A 521 19.85 -3.22 -13.86
CA ASP A 521 20.35 -2.63 -12.60
C ASP A 521 20.38 -1.09 -12.63
N ASP A 522 20.49 -0.47 -11.46
CA ASP A 522 20.49 0.99 -11.24
C ASP A 522 19.21 1.70 -11.69
N ARG A 523 18.13 0.94 -11.90
CA ARG A 523 16.79 1.43 -12.23
C ARG A 523 15.78 1.09 -11.14
N LYS A 524 14.59 1.69 -11.25
CA LYS A 524 13.39 1.26 -10.49
C LYS A 524 12.99 -0.18 -10.90
N LEU A 525 11.94 -0.70 -10.28
CA LEU A 525 11.23 -1.83 -10.87
C LEU A 525 10.49 -1.36 -12.13
N GLU A 526 10.86 -1.92 -13.29
CA GLU A 526 10.24 -1.67 -14.59
C GLU A 526 9.26 -2.81 -14.94
N PRO A 527 8.29 -2.61 -15.87
CA PRO A 527 7.33 -3.65 -16.23
C PRO A 527 7.99 -4.98 -16.65
N GLY A 528 9.18 -4.92 -17.29
CA GLY A 528 9.97 -6.10 -17.67
C GLY A 528 10.56 -6.89 -16.50
N ASP A 529 10.73 -6.30 -15.31
CA ASP A 529 11.19 -7.01 -14.11
C ASP A 529 10.08 -7.88 -13.49
N THR A 530 8.81 -7.60 -13.83
CA THR A 530 7.61 -8.16 -13.15
C THR A 530 7.61 -9.68 -13.13
N ALA A 531 7.90 -10.34 -14.27
CA ALA A 531 7.85 -11.79 -14.37
C ALA A 531 8.91 -12.46 -13.47
N ALA A 532 10.15 -11.95 -13.50
CA ALA A 532 11.23 -12.41 -12.64
C ALA A 532 10.92 -12.18 -11.15
N PHE A 533 10.42 -10.98 -10.79
CA PHE A 533 10.13 -10.64 -9.39
C PHE A 533 9.12 -11.63 -8.77
N TRP A 534 8.02 -11.93 -9.47
CA TRP A 534 7.02 -12.86 -8.95
C TRP A 534 7.45 -14.33 -9.03
N ALA A 535 8.27 -14.72 -10.02
CA ALA A 535 8.87 -16.05 -10.06
C ALA A 535 9.79 -16.29 -8.84
N VAL A 536 10.65 -15.33 -8.51
CA VAL A 536 11.53 -15.39 -7.33
C VAL A 536 10.72 -15.31 -6.04
N MET A 537 9.70 -14.45 -5.93
CA MET A 537 8.84 -14.35 -4.74
C MET A 537 8.07 -15.66 -4.47
N ALA A 538 7.49 -16.28 -5.50
CA ALA A 538 6.80 -17.56 -5.37
C ALA A 538 7.76 -18.74 -5.10
N ALA A 539 9.00 -18.69 -5.62
CA ALA A 539 10.03 -19.66 -5.26
C ALA A 539 10.50 -19.48 -3.81
N ALA A 540 10.62 -18.24 -3.34
CA ALA A 540 10.99 -17.91 -1.97
C ALA A 540 9.99 -18.51 -0.97
N THR A 541 8.67 -18.37 -1.19
CA THR A 541 7.65 -18.99 -0.30
C THR A 541 7.64 -20.52 -0.28
N ARG A 542 8.30 -21.18 -1.24
CA ARG A 542 8.55 -22.63 -1.24
C ARG A 542 9.84 -23.04 -0.49
N SER A 543 10.47 -22.12 0.25
CA SER A 543 11.72 -22.34 0.98
C SER A 543 11.72 -21.66 2.35
N SER A 544 12.54 -22.15 3.28
CA SER A 544 12.72 -21.53 4.60
C SER A 544 13.94 -20.59 4.67
N PRO A 545 13.93 -19.56 5.54
CA PRO A 545 15.11 -18.72 5.78
C PRO A 545 16.34 -19.53 6.18
N ALA A 546 16.17 -20.63 6.92
CA ALA A 546 17.26 -21.50 7.38
C ALA A 546 17.92 -22.31 6.25
N GLU A 547 17.19 -22.63 5.17
CA GLU A 547 17.76 -23.28 3.99
C GLU A 547 18.53 -22.29 3.13
N ILE A 548 17.98 -21.09 2.92
CA ILE A 548 18.66 -20.00 2.20
C ILE A 548 19.96 -19.61 2.92
N ALA A 549 19.90 -19.43 4.26
CA ALA A 549 21.09 -19.10 5.05
C ALA A 549 22.18 -20.19 5.00
N ARG A 550 21.77 -21.47 4.87
CA ARG A 550 22.70 -22.60 4.68
C ARG A 550 23.30 -22.59 3.28
N ALA A 551 22.50 -22.31 2.24
CA ALA A 551 22.95 -22.23 0.86
C ALA A 551 23.87 -21.03 0.59
N ALA A 552 23.68 -19.92 1.32
CA ALA A 552 24.55 -18.74 1.29
C ALA A 552 25.92 -18.92 1.99
N GLY A 553 26.13 -20.03 2.72
CA GLY A 553 27.38 -20.36 3.40
C GLY A 553 27.76 -19.51 4.62
N GLY A 554 27.06 -18.39 4.90
CA GLY A 554 27.39 -17.50 6.01
C GLY A 554 26.66 -16.16 5.96
N LYS A 555 27.27 -15.10 6.49
CA LYS A 555 26.88 -13.70 6.19
C LYS A 555 27.50 -13.32 4.85
N SER A 556 26.71 -12.76 3.94
CA SER A 556 27.21 -12.28 2.64
C SER A 556 28.04 -11.00 2.79
N ASP A 557 29.00 -10.78 1.89
CA ASP A 557 29.64 -9.46 1.80
C ASP A 557 28.66 -8.45 1.22
N VAL A 558 28.20 -7.55 2.09
CA VAL A 558 27.28 -6.46 1.74
C VAL A 558 27.92 -5.49 0.76
N LEU A 559 29.25 -5.32 0.78
CA LEU A 559 29.95 -4.37 -0.10
C LEU A 559 29.83 -4.79 -1.57
N ALA A 560 30.08 -6.06 -1.90
CA ALA A 560 29.90 -6.59 -3.25
C ALA A 560 28.49 -6.38 -3.83
N LEU A 561 27.46 -6.41 -2.99
CA LEU A 561 26.07 -6.17 -3.41
C LEU A 561 25.77 -4.69 -3.68
N ILE A 562 26.32 -3.76 -2.89
CA ILE A 562 25.99 -2.32 -3.00
C ILE A 562 26.90 -1.57 -3.98
N ASP A 563 28.13 -2.03 -4.18
CA ASP A 563 29.16 -1.36 -5.00
C ASP A 563 28.85 -1.43 -6.52
N PRO A 564 28.65 -0.29 -7.21
CA PRO A 564 28.42 -0.28 -8.65
C PRO A 564 29.63 -0.74 -9.48
N ALA A 565 30.86 -0.65 -8.95
CA ALA A 565 32.06 -1.05 -9.68
C ALA A 565 32.19 -2.58 -9.81
N GLN A 566 31.73 -3.32 -8.79
CA GLN A 566 31.82 -4.78 -8.75
C GLN A 566 30.80 -5.49 -9.63
N LYS A 567 29.66 -4.83 -9.94
CA LYS A 567 28.60 -5.36 -10.83
C LYS A 567 28.14 -6.78 -10.47
N TRP A 568 28.13 -7.14 -9.19
CA TRP A 568 27.85 -8.51 -8.70
C TRP A 568 26.56 -9.12 -9.27
N PHE A 569 25.51 -8.31 -9.42
CA PHE A 569 24.23 -8.71 -10.03
C PHE A 569 24.28 -9.02 -11.54
N ALA A 570 25.41 -8.83 -12.23
CA ALA A 570 25.57 -9.27 -13.61
C ALA A 570 25.81 -10.79 -13.72
N THR A 571 26.36 -11.43 -12.68
CA THR A 571 26.70 -12.86 -12.66
C THR A 571 26.01 -13.66 -11.57
N HIS A 572 25.59 -13.02 -10.47
CA HIS A 572 25.10 -13.70 -9.26
C HIS A 572 23.58 -13.54 -9.00
N ARG A 573 22.77 -13.27 -10.04
CA ARG A 573 21.31 -13.16 -9.84
C ARG A 573 20.71 -14.48 -9.37
N GLY A 574 19.82 -14.38 -8.38
CA GLY A 574 19.19 -15.53 -7.76
C GLY A 574 20.08 -16.33 -6.81
N GLU A 575 21.32 -15.89 -6.55
CA GLU A 575 22.14 -16.51 -5.51
C GLU A 575 21.60 -16.21 -4.10
N PRO A 576 21.69 -17.19 -3.17
CA PRO A 576 21.25 -17.02 -1.79
C PRO A 576 22.21 -16.08 -1.04
N VAL A 577 21.64 -15.07 -0.38
CA VAL A 577 22.36 -14.03 0.37
C VAL A 577 21.76 -13.85 1.76
N VAL A 578 22.60 -13.43 2.72
CA VAL A 578 22.21 -13.21 4.12
C VAL A 578 22.62 -11.81 4.55
N ILE A 579 21.63 -10.96 4.76
CA ILE A 579 21.79 -9.58 5.21
C ILE A 579 21.52 -9.50 6.72
N ASP A 580 22.54 -9.17 7.53
CA ASP A 580 22.38 -8.80 8.94
C ASP A 580 22.26 -7.26 9.04
N GLY A 581 21.27 -6.75 9.78
CA GLY A 581 21.09 -5.30 9.95
C GLY A 581 19.93 -4.91 10.87
N VAL A 582 19.53 -3.64 10.78
CA VAL A 582 18.36 -3.09 11.48
C VAL A 582 17.30 -2.67 10.48
N ALA A 583 16.13 -3.29 10.53
CA ALA A 583 14.95 -2.84 9.80
C ALA A 583 14.47 -1.52 10.41
N ARG A 584 14.44 -0.46 9.60
CA ARG A 584 13.93 0.87 9.98
C ARG A 584 12.51 1.14 9.51
N ARG A 585 12.04 0.39 8.51
CA ARG A 585 10.70 0.44 7.97
C ARG A 585 10.27 -0.95 7.52
N ALA A 586 8.98 -1.26 7.67
CA ALA A 586 8.35 -2.46 7.14
C ALA A 586 6.92 -2.13 6.68
N THR A 587 6.73 -2.03 5.36
CA THR A 587 5.53 -1.49 4.73
C THR A 587 4.81 -2.59 3.94
N ARG A 588 3.49 -2.72 4.13
CA ARG A 588 2.67 -3.77 3.50
C ARG A 588 2.32 -3.37 2.07
N ILE A 589 2.71 -4.19 1.09
CA ILE A 589 2.36 -3.99 -0.31
C ILE A 589 1.28 -5.00 -0.71
N ALA A 590 0.10 -4.51 -1.09
CA ALA A 590 -0.98 -5.37 -1.56
C ALA A 590 -0.65 -6.01 -2.92
N ILE A 591 -1.13 -7.23 -3.13
CA ILE A 591 -1.09 -7.93 -4.42
C ILE A 591 -2.51 -7.86 -4.98
N ASP A 592 -2.73 -7.17 -6.10
CA ASP A 592 -4.08 -7.05 -6.69
C ASP A 592 -4.45 -8.21 -7.64
N ASP A 593 -3.45 -8.75 -8.34
CA ASP A 593 -3.60 -9.85 -9.31
C ASP A 593 -3.94 -11.19 -8.60
N PRO A 594 -5.12 -11.78 -8.82
CA PRO A 594 -5.53 -13.02 -8.17
C PRO A 594 -4.61 -14.22 -8.47
N ALA A 595 -4.01 -14.29 -9.67
CA ALA A 595 -3.11 -15.38 -10.02
C ALA A 595 -1.81 -15.31 -9.19
N ARG A 596 -1.31 -14.10 -8.93
CA ARG A 596 -0.15 -13.87 -8.07
C ARG A 596 -0.47 -14.19 -6.61
N ARG A 597 -1.67 -13.82 -6.12
CA ARG A 597 -2.13 -14.20 -4.77
C ARG A 597 -2.07 -15.72 -4.57
N THR A 598 -2.58 -16.48 -5.54
CA THR A 598 -2.57 -17.95 -5.52
C THR A 598 -1.15 -18.52 -5.60
N ALA A 599 -0.27 -17.95 -6.43
CA ALA A 599 1.11 -18.42 -6.59
C ALA A 599 2.00 -18.20 -5.34
N ILE A 600 1.66 -17.20 -4.52
CA ILE A 600 2.43 -16.79 -3.33
C ILE A 600 1.81 -17.32 -2.03
N GLY A 601 0.50 -17.60 -2.03
CA GLY A 601 -0.25 -18.01 -0.84
C GLY A 601 -0.66 -16.84 0.07
N GLY A 602 -0.77 -15.62 -0.48
CA GLY A 602 -1.07 -14.41 0.29
C GLY A 602 -1.60 -13.26 -0.55
N ASP A 603 -2.31 -12.31 0.07
CA ASP A 603 -2.86 -11.11 -0.58
C ASP A 603 -1.90 -9.91 -0.57
N HIS A 604 -0.70 -10.08 -0.03
CA HIS A 604 0.31 -9.04 0.14
C HIS A 604 1.73 -9.64 0.21
N TYR A 605 2.73 -8.76 0.10
CA TYR A 605 4.08 -8.96 0.60
C TYR A 605 4.50 -7.74 1.45
N TRP A 606 5.71 -7.76 2.00
CA TRP A 606 6.26 -6.67 2.80
C TRP A 606 7.54 -6.12 2.19
N GLU A 607 7.64 -4.80 2.07
CA GLU A 607 8.88 -4.10 1.72
C GLU A 607 9.55 -3.62 3.00
N LEU A 608 10.77 -4.08 3.27
CA LEU A 608 11.57 -3.70 4.43
C LEU A 608 12.77 -2.86 4.01
N GLU A 609 13.00 -1.77 4.72
CA GLU A 609 14.22 -0.97 4.59
C GLU A 609 15.20 -1.38 5.70
N VAL A 610 16.19 -2.19 5.34
CA VAL A 610 17.14 -2.79 6.28
C VAL A 610 18.48 -2.09 6.17
N PHE A 611 18.87 -1.35 7.20
CA PHE A 611 20.20 -0.78 7.32
C PHE A 611 21.17 -1.89 7.71
N ALA A 612 21.79 -2.49 6.70
CA ALA A 612 22.72 -3.62 6.80
C ALA A 612 24.04 -3.20 7.45
N ASP A 613 24.59 -4.07 8.30
CA ASP A 613 25.86 -3.83 9.00
C ASP A 613 27.05 -3.95 8.04
N THR A 614 27.70 -2.83 7.69
CA THR A 614 28.87 -2.76 6.79
C THR A 614 30.16 -2.44 7.55
N PRO A 615 31.35 -2.60 6.94
CA PRO A 615 32.52 -1.83 7.34
C PRO A 615 32.25 -0.32 7.25
N THR A 616 33.10 0.49 7.89
CA THR A 616 33.05 1.95 7.79
C THR A 616 33.38 2.38 6.35
N ILE A 617 32.38 2.88 5.63
CA ILE A 617 32.49 3.31 4.23
C ILE A 617 32.22 4.80 4.08
N LYS A 618 32.79 5.41 3.04
CA LYS A 618 32.55 6.80 2.66
C LYS A 618 31.65 6.84 1.41
N VAL A 619 30.44 7.39 1.56
CA VAL A 619 29.41 7.48 0.52
C VAL A 619 28.98 8.93 0.41
N ASN A 620 29.15 9.54 -0.77
CA ASN A 620 28.73 10.91 -1.10
C ASN A 620 29.18 11.91 0.01
N ASP A 621 30.49 11.87 0.29
CA ASP A 621 31.22 12.55 1.36
C ASP A 621 30.82 12.25 2.82
N ARG A 622 29.83 11.40 3.08
CA ARG A 622 29.43 10.97 4.42
C ARG A 622 30.12 9.67 4.82
N ILE A 623 30.56 9.56 6.08
CA ILE A 623 31.09 8.32 6.65
C ILE A 623 29.95 7.57 7.36
N GLN A 624 29.78 6.28 7.08
CA GLN A 624 28.70 5.45 7.63
C GLN A 624 29.14 3.99 7.90
N ASP A 625 28.60 3.40 8.96
CA ASP A 625 28.81 2.00 9.39
C ASP A 625 27.75 1.03 8.84
N ARG A 626 26.73 1.55 8.13
CA ARG A 626 25.59 0.79 7.61
C ARG A 626 25.14 1.33 6.27
N TYR A 627 24.51 0.48 5.46
CA TYR A 627 23.93 0.86 4.19
C TYR A 627 22.47 0.36 4.07
N PRO A 628 21.52 1.17 3.59
CA PRO A 628 20.13 0.74 3.40
C PRO A 628 20.05 -0.29 2.26
N ILE A 629 19.40 -1.42 2.50
CA ILE A 629 19.07 -2.46 1.51
C ILE A 629 17.55 -2.65 1.51
N VAL A 630 16.96 -2.83 0.33
CA VAL A 630 15.53 -3.10 0.19
C VAL A 630 15.31 -4.62 0.21
N CYS A 631 14.52 -5.08 1.17
CA CYS A 631 14.21 -6.50 1.35
C CYS A 631 12.71 -6.73 1.15
N CYS A 632 12.32 -7.29 0.00
CA CYS A 632 10.94 -7.69 -0.25
C CYS A 632 10.71 -9.09 0.31
N VAL A 633 9.93 -9.22 1.39
CA VAL A 633 9.69 -10.51 2.07
C VAL A 633 8.23 -10.90 1.99
N ALA A 634 7.93 -12.18 1.75
CA ALA A 634 6.55 -12.64 1.61
C ALA A 634 5.76 -12.53 2.94
N GLN A 635 6.37 -12.88 4.07
CA GLN A 635 5.72 -12.84 5.39
C GLN A 635 6.65 -12.26 6.46
N LEU A 636 6.08 -11.58 7.46
CA LEU A 636 6.80 -11.14 8.67
C LEU A 636 6.60 -12.12 9.84
N PRO A 637 7.58 -12.27 10.74
CA PRO A 637 7.42 -13.00 11.99
C PRO A 637 6.29 -12.46 12.87
N ALA A 638 5.56 -13.35 13.52
CA ALA A 638 4.41 -13.01 14.35
C ALA A 638 4.77 -11.99 15.44
N GLY A 639 4.07 -10.85 15.43
CA GLY A 639 4.25 -9.75 16.39
C GLY A 639 5.46 -8.85 16.13
N MET A 640 6.17 -8.98 15.00
CA MET A 640 7.19 -8.00 14.61
C MET A 640 6.53 -6.64 14.29
N PRO A 641 7.04 -5.50 14.82
CA PRO A 641 6.56 -4.17 14.49
C PRO A 641 6.57 -3.83 13.00
N THR A 642 5.62 -2.99 12.57
CA THR A 642 5.39 -2.60 11.17
C THR A 642 5.08 -1.10 11.04
N GLY A 643 5.42 -0.50 9.90
CA GLY A 643 5.18 0.91 9.59
C GLY A 643 6.42 1.65 9.11
N GLU A 644 6.29 2.96 8.89
CA GLU A 644 7.35 3.83 8.34
C GLU A 644 8.51 4.13 9.32
N SER A 645 8.41 3.70 10.59
CA SER A 645 9.47 3.84 11.58
C SER A 645 9.43 2.69 12.60
N ILE A 646 10.45 1.84 12.54
CA ILE A 646 10.71 0.72 13.46
C ILE A 646 12.23 0.67 13.79
N GLY A 647 12.65 -0.18 14.73
CA GLY A 647 14.04 -0.26 15.19
C GLY A 647 14.57 -1.69 15.32
N GLU A 648 13.99 -2.63 14.58
CA GLU A 648 14.15 -4.06 14.85
C GLU A 648 15.41 -4.64 14.23
N ARG A 649 16.22 -5.36 15.02
CA ARG A 649 17.36 -6.10 14.47
C ARG A 649 16.87 -7.36 13.77
N VAL A 650 17.28 -7.54 12.52
CA VAL A 650 16.85 -8.64 11.66
C VAL A 650 18.04 -9.29 10.97
N ARG A 651 17.90 -10.57 10.66
CA ARG A 651 18.64 -11.22 9.59
C ARG A 651 17.68 -11.57 8.47
N VAL A 652 18.07 -11.30 7.22
CA VAL A 652 17.29 -11.56 6.01
C VAL A 652 18.04 -12.57 5.14
N PRO A 653 17.74 -13.88 5.24
CA PRO A 653 18.14 -14.86 4.25
C PRO A 653 17.19 -14.78 3.05
N GLY A 654 17.69 -14.32 1.90
CA GLY A 654 16.92 -14.17 0.67
C GLY A 654 17.77 -14.43 -0.57
N PHE A 655 17.28 -14.02 -1.74
CA PHE A 655 17.96 -14.15 -3.01
C PHE A 655 18.27 -12.78 -3.59
N GLY A 656 19.48 -12.60 -4.15
CA GLY A 656 19.87 -11.35 -4.81
C GLY A 656 19.10 -11.16 -6.12
N PHE A 657 18.30 -10.09 -6.22
CA PHE A 657 17.48 -9.80 -7.41
C PHE A 657 18.12 -8.76 -8.37
N LYS A 658 18.25 -7.51 -7.94
CA LYS A 658 18.87 -6.43 -8.75
C LYS A 658 19.46 -5.32 -7.87
N ARG A 659 20.28 -4.42 -8.43
CA ARG A 659 20.51 -3.09 -7.85
C ARG A 659 19.34 -2.19 -8.25
N TYR A 660 18.59 -1.73 -7.25
CA TYR A 660 17.37 -0.95 -7.35
C TYR A 660 17.63 0.51 -6.98
N SER A 661 17.27 1.43 -7.87
CA SER A 661 17.44 2.88 -7.67
C SER A 661 16.15 3.53 -7.17
N TYR A 662 16.24 4.17 -6.00
CA TYR A 662 15.16 4.96 -5.40
C TYR A 662 15.60 6.43 -5.22
N PRO A 663 14.66 7.39 -5.32
CA PRO A 663 14.94 8.77 -4.96
C PRO A 663 15.03 8.88 -3.43
N LEU A 664 16.05 9.60 -2.92
CA LEU A 664 15.94 10.17 -1.58
C LEU A 664 15.01 11.38 -1.64
N LYS A 665 14.34 11.66 -0.52
CA LYS A 665 13.66 12.95 -0.31
C LYS A 665 14.73 14.02 -0.08
N ASP A 666 14.47 15.24 -0.53
CA ASP A 666 15.32 16.38 -0.20
C ASP A 666 15.40 16.54 1.33
N VAL A 667 16.61 16.71 1.86
CA VAL A 667 16.83 16.83 3.31
C VAL A 667 17.28 18.24 3.64
N LEU A 668 16.40 18.99 4.30
CA LEU A 668 16.75 20.22 5.00
C LEU A 668 17.57 19.86 6.25
N VAL A 669 18.90 19.98 6.14
CA VAL A 669 19.81 19.82 7.28
C VAL A 669 19.93 21.18 7.97
N SER A 670 19.15 21.38 9.02
CA SER A 670 19.33 22.53 9.92
C SER A 670 20.58 22.34 10.78
N SER A 671 21.44 23.36 10.82
CA SER A 671 22.70 23.32 11.54
C SER A 671 23.02 24.67 12.18
N SER A 672 23.92 24.71 13.16
CA SER A 672 24.43 25.96 13.74
C SER A 672 25.27 26.81 12.78
N GLN A 673 25.51 26.34 11.55
CA GLN A 673 26.11 27.09 10.44
C GLN A 673 25.08 27.48 9.36
N GLY A 674 23.78 27.41 9.69
CA GLY A 674 22.66 27.67 8.79
C GLY A 674 22.01 26.40 8.23
N ASP A 675 20.84 26.57 7.64
CA ASP A 675 20.11 25.50 6.97
C ASP A 675 20.74 25.19 5.61
N ARG A 676 20.92 23.91 5.30
CA ARG A 676 21.34 23.44 3.98
C ARG A 676 20.29 22.50 3.41
N GLU A 677 19.67 22.92 2.32
CA GLU A 677 18.87 22.05 1.46
C GLU A 677 19.80 21.11 0.69
N ILE A 678 19.77 19.82 1.03
CA ILE A 678 20.51 18.78 0.31
C ILE A 678 19.53 18.08 -0.62
N LYS A 679 19.68 18.35 -1.92
CA LYS A 679 18.85 17.74 -2.97
C LYS A 679 18.95 16.22 -2.92
N GLY A 680 17.80 15.55 -3.11
CA GLY A 680 17.63 14.11 -3.06
C GLY A 680 18.36 13.38 -4.19
N GLU A 681 19.65 13.11 -3.99
CA GLU A 681 20.45 12.30 -4.91
C GLU A 681 19.88 10.87 -4.99
N ARG A 682 19.84 10.29 -6.20
CA ARG A 682 19.32 8.94 -6.42
C ARG A 682 20.32 7.92 -5.89
N ILE A 683 19.93 7.15 -4.88
CA ILE A 683 20.73 6.04 -4.37
C ILE A 683 20.26 4.74 -5.02
N SER A 684 21.23 3.95 -5.50
CA SER A 684 21.03 2.56 -5.89
C SER A 684 21.50 1.64 -4.77
N THR A 685 20.69 0.66 -4.41
CA THR A 685 21.06 -0.38 -3.43
C THR A 685 20.61 -1.76 -3.88
N ALA A 686 21.07 -2.81 -3.21
CA ALA A 686 20.59 -4.16 -3.42
C ALA A 686 19.09 -4.29 -3.11
N LEU A 687 18.37 -4.96 -4.00
CA LEU A 687 17.04 -5.51 -3.77
C LEU A 687 17.15 -7.03 -3.58
N VAL A 688 16.73 -7.50 -2.41
CA VAL A 688 16.75 -8.90 -1.99
C VAL A 688 15.31 -9.40 -1.81
N ILE A 689 15.02 -10.62 -2.27
CA ILE A 689 13.69 -11.24 -2.13
C ILE A 689 13.77 -12.46 -1.19
N ALA A 690 12.91 -12.54 -0.18
CA ALA A 690 12.97 -13.60 0.86
C ALA A 690 11.60 -14.16 1.24
N PRO A 691 11.51 -15.38 1.82
CA PRO A 691 10.27 -15.86 2.42
C PRO A 691 9.89 -15.04 3.66
N SER A 692 10.85 -14.80 4.55
CA SER A 692 10.67 -14.06 5.80
C SER A 692 12.01 -13.61 6.38
N VAL A 693 12.01 -13.01 7.57
CA VAL A 693 13.20 -12.55 8.30
C VAL A 693 13.35 -13.29 9.64
N GLU A 694 14.58 -13.49 10.09
CA GLU A 694 14.84 -13.83 11.49
C GLU A 694 14.76 -12.54 12.33
N TRP A 695 13.67 -12.35 13.08
CA TRP A 695 13.55 -11.23 14.02
C TRP A 695 14.37 -11.48 15.28
N ARG A 696 15.49 -10.75 15.41
CA ARG A 696 16.45 -10.87 16.52
C ARG A 696 16.12 -9.84 17.60
N ARG A 697 15.05 -10.11 18.34
CA ARG A 697 14.71 -9.36 19.56
C ARG A 697 15.95 -9.21 20.45
N PRO A 698 16.28 -8.00 20.94
CA PRO A 698 17.20 -7.88 22.07
C PRO A 698 16.67 -8.69 23.26
N PRO A 699 17.53 -9.31 24.08
CA PRO A 699 17.08 -9.85 25.36
C PRO A 699 16.47 -8.70 26.17
N SER A 700 15.24 -8.87 26.65
CA SER A 700 14.54 -7.81 27.37
C SER A 700 15.29 -7.47 28.67
N PRO A 701 15.39 -6.18 29.06
CA PRO A 701 16.02 -5.76 30.31
C PRO A 701 15.13 -6.02 31.54
N ALA A 702 14.46 -7.17 31.59
CA ALA A 702 13.51 -7.58 32.63
C ALA A 702 14.12 -7.63 34.04
N GLY A 703 15.45 -7.77 34.16
CA GLY A 703 16.14 -7.66 35.43
C GLY A 703 16.26 -6.23 35.98
N VAL A 704 16.14 -5.20 35.15
CA VAL A 704 16.43 -3.80 35.55
C VAL A 704 15.16 -3.04 35.92
N SER A 705 14.06 -3.25 35.19
CA SER A 705 12.74 -2.69 35.52
C SER A 705 12.28 -3.13 36.91
N ASP A 706 12.43 -4.42 37.20
CA ASP A 706 11.78 -5.07 38.34
C ASP A 706 12.53 -4.77 39.64
N ILE A 707 13.87 -4.66 39.59
CA ILE A 707 14.68 -4.15 40.71
C ILE A 707 14.32 -2.70 41.01
N LEU A 708 14.18 -1.83 39.99
CA LEU A 708 13.82 -0.42 40.20
C LEU A 708 12.40 -0.28 40.79
N PHE A 709 11.44 -1.09 40.32
CA PHE A 709 10.08 -1.14 40.87
C PHE A 709 10.07 -1.68 42.31
N ALA A 710 10.84 -2.72 42.62
CA ALA A 710 10.95 -3.26 43.97
C ALA A 710 11.55 -2.25 44.96
N VAL A 711 12.59 -1.51 44.56
CA VAL A 711 13.19 -0.44 45.36
C VAL A 711 12.20 0.70 45.58
N LEU A 712 11.51 1.17 44.53
CA LEU A 712 10.49 2.22 44.66
C LEU A 712 9.30 1.80 45.53
N ALA A 713 8.83 0.56 45.39
CA ALA A 713 7.77 -0.01 46.24
C ALA A 713 8.22 -0.15 47.70
N GLY A 714 9.46 -0.56 47.95
CA GLY A 714 10.05 -0.64 49.29
C GLY A 714 10.16 0.74 49.97
N ILE A 715 10.62 1.75 49.23
CA ILE A 715 10.67 3.14 49.71
C ILE A 715 9.26 3.68 50.02
N LEU A 716 8.29 3.43 49.13
CA LEU A 716 6.91 3.85 49.34
C LEU A 716 6.27 3.15 50.56
N GLY A 717 6.55 1.86 50.75
CA GLY A 717 6.13 1.10 51.93
C GLY A 717 6.72 1.67 53.23
N LEU A 718 8.03 1.98 53.25
CA LEU A 718 8.69 2.63 54.38
C LEU A 718 8.08 4.01 54.71
N LEU A 719 7.77 4.82 53.70
CA LEU A 719 7.11 6.12 53.88
C LEU A 719 5.70 5.97 54.47
N VAL A 720 4.91 4.99 54.03
CA VAL A 720 3.58 4.68 54.59
C VAL A 720 3.71 4.23 56.05
N VAL A 721 4.66 3.34 56.38
CA VAL A 721 4.92 2.89 57.76
C VAL A 721 5.33 4.07 58.64
N ALA A 722 6.25 4.92 58.19
CA ALA A 722 6.67 6.12 58.92
C ALA A 722 5.50 7.08 59.18
N PHE A 723 4.61 7.27 58.20
CA PHE A 723 3.43 8.13 58.34
C PHE A 723 2.41 7.55 59.34
N VAL A 724 2.18 6.23 59.32
CA VAL A 724 1.30 5.53 60.27
C VAL A 724 1.86 5.59 61.69
N VAL A 725 3.15 5.30 61.88
CA VAL A 725 3.82 5.36 63.19
C VAL A 725 3.83 6.79 63.73
N GLY A 726 4.16 7.79 62.90
CA GLY A 726 4.11 9.21 63.29
C GLY A 726 2.71 9.69 63.68
N GLY A 727 1.67 9.23 62.97
CA GLY A 727 0.27 9.50 63.30
C GLY A 727 -0.17 8.83 64.61
N TRP A 728 0.33 7.63 64.90
CA TRP A 728 0.05 6.89 66.14
C TRP A 728 0.75 7.55 67.35
N ALA A 729 2.03 7.92 67.21
CA ALA A 729 2.80 8.63 68.23
C ALA A 729 2.16 9.99 68.60
N ARG A 730 1.67 10.76 67.61
CA ARG A 730 0.94 12.01 67.87
C ARG A 730 -0.34 11.80 68.69
N ARG A 731 -1.06 10.69 68.49
CA ARG A 731 -2.23 10.29 69.31
C ARG A 731 -1.86 9.80 70.71
N GLY A 732 -0.64 9.30 70.92
CA GLY A 732 -0.10 9.02 72.25
C GLY A 732 0.14 10.31 73.04
N ASN A 733 0.88 11.26 72.45
CA ASN A 733 1.24 12.51 73.11
C ASN A 733 0.02 13.39 73.45
N SER A 734 -1.01 13.45 72.61
CA SER A 734 -2.22 14.22 72.95
C SER A 734 -2.91 13.68 74.20
N ARG A 735 -3.04 12.35 74.32
CA ARG A 735 -3.65 11.69 75.49
C ARG A 735 -2.81 11.84 76.76
N GLN A 736 -1.49 11.90 76.66
CA GLN A 736 -0.62 12.22 77.81
C GLN A 736 -0.70 13.70 78.21
N ALA A 737 -0.82 14.61 77.24
CA ALA A 737 -1.01 16.04 77.51
C ALA A 737 -2.36 16.33 78.21
N GLU A 738 -3.43 15.63 77.81
CA GLU A 738 -4.74 15.72 78.48
C GLU A 738 -4.72 15.17 79.90
N ARG A 739 -3.97 14.08 80.17
CA ARG A 739 -3.76 13.59 81.54
C ARG A 739 -3.00 14.61 82.40
N ARG A 740 -1.84 15.09 81.93
CA ARG A 740 -1.04 16.10 82.65
C ARG A 740 -1.79 17.42 82.91
N ARG A 741 -2.76 17.79 82.07
CA ARG A 741 -3.67 18.93 82.30
C ARG A 741 -4.79 18.66 83.31
N ARG A 742 -5.13 17.39 83.56
CA ARG A 742 -6.08 16.96 84.61
C ARG A 742 -5.39 16.87 85.96
N ASP A 743 -4.17 16.32 85.97
CA ASP A 743 -3.34 16.16 87.16
C ASP A 743 -2.74 17.50 87.66
N SER A 744 -2.98 18.62 86.96
CA SER A 744 -2.50 19.97 87.28
C SER A 744 -3.59 20.96 87.68
N LEU A 745 -4.76 20.48 88.12
CA LEU A 745 -5.85 21.31 88.63
C LEU A 745 -5.85 21.27 90.17
N PRO A 746 -5.89 22.42 90.87
CA PRO A 746 -5.90 22.44 92.33
C PRO A 746 -7.27 22.01 92.88
N ASP A 747 -7.27 21.15 93.92
CA ASP A 747 -8.46 20.52 94.50
C ASP A 747 -9.43 21.47 95.23
N ARG A 748 -9.16 22.78 95.26
CA ARG A 748 -10.02 23.77 95.92
C ARG A 748 -10.07 25.10 95.19
N LEU A 749 -11.28 25.50 94.82
CA LEU A 749 -11.64 26.81 94.30
C LEU A 749 -12.57 27.48 95.31
N ASP A 750 -11.99 28.23 96.27
CA ASP A 750 -12.77 29.14 97.10
C ASP A 750 -13.14 30.37 96.24
N LEU A 751 -14.43 30.62 96.10
CA LEU A 751 -14.97 31.75 95.33
C LEU A 751 -15.10 32.98 96.25
N PRO A 752 -14.64 34.18 95.84
CA PRO A 752 -14.94 35.42 96.57
C PRO A 752 -16.45 35.69 96.62
N GLY A 753 -16.90 36.32 97.69
CA GLY A 753 -18.30 36.72 97.86
C GLY A 753 -18.63 38.08 97.24
N GLU A 754 -19.92 38.26 96.95
CA GLU A 754 -20.63 39.44 96.40
C GLU A 754 -20.31 39.80 94.93
#